data_AF-A0AAJ1R6G9-F1
#
_entry.id   AF-A0AAJ1R6G9-F1
#
_cell.length_a   1.000
_cell.length_b   1.000
_cell.length_c   1.000
_cell.angle_alpha   90.00
_cell.angle_beta   90.00
_cell.angle_gamma   90.00
#
_symmetry.space_group_name_H-M   'P 1'
#
loop_
_entity.id
_entity.type
_entity.pdbx_description
1 polymer ?
#
loop_
_entity_poly.entity_id
_entity_poly.type
_entity_poly.pdbx_seq_one_letter_code
_entity_poly.pdbx_strand_id
1 'polypeptide(L)'
;MKKMIFKNDIKYLYTFILLALFIPGNIFAQATLEFTSGAGNPTGSGPTVTNQVITLQKNTDNPTGNTFTTFTPTTTATFSLTNQVQTMTPSPNVGVVFGGTSNTAGSSLGSFSLFPLINSVGSTGNTNFTSANSSAGSGIEVSANRNITVYVSTYPLLQANAPLPSTTSVKYRYADLVINFNNPVNNPIIHFGGCGGGTAGASGSYLLLSAEFELMDAGLTLTRLSGSTEFTVPTPSTIINGSSQYSSVTGSGGMSGSVKVNGENISSVTFRIYLSAQDNLSTAGLPADWNAGNGSNFHTGDLFTIGVSVGACNAGFTAPVLSATSISNSCPATTVDLNSIHTGTVPSGSSLVWFTDNAHTGTAYATPAAAAAGTYYAFYYDAANNCYSPVSTPVIVTISTCSAACYKPAVTSGTVLDTKFGITALGRAGANNSNWPMVRKGAWIALEAKTKGFVVNRLTAAQIAAIPTANCVEGMMVYDTTNSCLKIYTTTDNGGTYSWQCFNTQTCPDAIPIGAVTGINCNGATNNGILVSGTTASGVNSVISYTGGNGAAYSGQVLASTGVTGLTATLAAGNFASGSGTLTYVITGTPNSSGTASFTINIGGQSCVLTRTVAASAINVRIAQYGPFTIGSADHPNFKLQLLNTSNYGPSGTYTGASGFTFTDITSTLGTQTAAQLKSNYDIINTGYLAMTVAQAQTIKDFVNLGGVAIVFLDSTSKDFSSIFNIFGHTGTSGDGQQLATASSTESLSSYFGNTLGVALSGSDTMGRVISSQLPAGSRIIATENTGGGIAVWTVGGYNGKVIFVWDEGLFRNPISGANIDTDQEKFVHNLMAYAIDKARGL
;
A
#
# COMPACT_ATOMS: atom_id res chain seq x y z
N MET A 1 -0.65 53.58 -46.16
CA MET A 1 0.71 54.21 -46.17
C MET A 1 0.80 55.05 -44.90
N LYS A 2 1.73 54.91 -43.95
CA LYS A 2 3.12 54.40 -43.96
C LYS A 2 3.45 53.71 -42.63
N LYS A 3 4.22 52.62 -42.75
CA LYS A 3 5.11 52.03 -41.74
C LYS A 3 6.18 53.03 -41.27
N MET A 4 6.66 52.89 -40.02
CA MET A 4 8.08 52.79 -39.61
C MET A 4 8.11 52.59 -38.08
N ILE A 5 8.42 51.39 -37.57
CA ILE A 5 9.75 50.86 -37.21
C ILE A 5 10.46 51.72 -36.16
N PHE A 6 10.48 51.24 -34.91
CA PHE A 6 11.72 51.21 -34.13
C PHE A 6 11.88 49.82 -33.51
N LYS A 7 13.03 49.23 -33.85
CA LYS A 7 13.58 47.95 -33.41
C LYS A 7 14.73 48.32 -32.47
N ASN A 8 14.93 47.52 -31.42
CA ASN A 8 15.98 47.57 -30.38
C ASN A 8 15.55 48.22 -29.06
N ASP A 9 15.07 47.38 -28.14
CA ASP A 9 15.41 47.46 -26.69
C ASP A 9 15.20 46.09 -25.99
N ILE A 10 15.55 44.98 -26.65
CA ILE A 10 15.59 43.63 -26.05
C ILE A 10 17.04 43.30 -25.69
N LYS A 11 17.68 44.14 -24.88
CA LYS A 11 19.00 43.84 -24.28
C LYS A 11 19.15 44.17 -22.80
N TYR A 12 18.20 44.88 -22.19
CA TYR A 12 18.27 45.23 -20.76
C TYR A 12 17.31 44.46 -19.84
N LEU A 13 16.38 43.66 -20.38
CA LEU A 13 15.46 42.85 -19.56
C LEU A 13 16.05 41.48 -19.16
N TYR A 14 17.10 41.01 -19.84
CA TYR A 14 17.77 39.74 -19.49
C TYR A 14 18.82 39.88 -18.39
N THR A 15 19.36 41.08 -18.16
CA THR A 15 20.41 41.31 -17.15
C THR A 15 19.85 41.50 -15.73
N PHE A 16 18.57 41.82 -15.59
CA PHE A 16 17.89 41.86 -14.27
C PHE A 16 17.32 40.51 -13.81
N ILE A 17 17.15 39.55 -14.73
CA ILE A 17 16.64 38.20 -14.40
C ILE A 17 17.79 37.20 -14.16
N LEU A 18 19.00 37.44 -14.68
CA LEU A 18 20.14 36.55 -14.44
C LEU A 18 20.96 36.85 -13.16
N LEU A 19 20.75 37.99 -12.49
CA LEU A 19 21.46 38.31 -11.24
C LEU A 19 20.72 37.85 -9.97
N ALA A 20 19.50 37.32 -10.09
CA ALA A 20 18.72 36.77 -8.98
C ALA A 20 18.90 35.24 -8.79
N LEU A 21 19.72 34.59 -9.63
CA LEU A 21 19.90 33.12 -9.64
C LEU A 21 21.21 32.62 -9.01
N PHE A 22 21.97 33.49 -8.34
CA PHE A 22 23.15 33.09 -7.56
C PHE A 22 23.25 33.83 -6.23
N ILE A 23 22.15 33.86 -5.47
CA ILE A 23 22.23 34.02 -4.02
C ILE A 23 22.30 32.60 -3.45
N PRO A 24 23.38 32.17 -2.77
CA PRO A 24 23.33 30.93 -1.99
C PRO A 24 22.15 31.08 -1.04
N GLY A 25 21.19 30.15 -1.14
CA GLY A 25 19.91 30.24 -0.45
C GLY A 25 20.10 30.69 0.99
N ASN A 26 19.51 31.83 1.34
CA ASN A 26 19.33 32.17 2.74
C ASN A 26 18.61 30.98 3.36
N ILE A 27 19.31 30.26 4.24
CA ILE A 27 18.76 29.16 5.03
C ILE A 27 17.78 29.83 5.98
N PHE A 28 16.53 29.97 5.55
CA PHE A 28 15.45 30.33 6.46
C PHE A 28 15.36 29.23 7.51
N ALA A 29 15.27 29.61 8.78
CA ALA A 29 15.03 28.66 9.86
C ALA A 29 13.79 27.81 9.51
N GLN A 30 13.96 26.49 9.45
CA GLN A 30 12.89 25.55 9.17
C GLN A 30 12.53 24.86 10.46
N ALA A 31 11.24 24.93 10.81
CA ALA A 31 10.81 24.38 12.07
C ALA A 31 10.85 22.85 12.02
N THR A 32 11.39 22.26 13.07
CA THR A 32 11.48 20.81 13.26
C THR A 32 10.70 20.42 14.50
N LEU A 33 10.17 19.21 14.50
CA LEU A 33 9.64 18.63 15.73
C LEU A 33 10.73 17.75 16.32
N GLU A 34 11.09 18.02 17.56
CA GLU A 34 12.24 17.42 18.24
C GLU A 34 11.89 17.01 19.66
N PHE A 35 12.76 16.17 20.23
CA PHE A 35 12.65 15.72 21.60
C PHE A 35 13.35 16.70 22.55
N THR A 36 12.60 17.18 23.53
CA THR A 36 13.07 18.11 24.58
C THR A 36 12.21 17.95 25.84
N SER A 37 12.66 18.48 26.97
CA SER A 37 11.92 18.42 28.24
C SER A 37 10.59 19.17 28.20
N GLY A 38 9.65 18.83 29.08
CA GLY A 38 8.33 19.43 29.14
C GLY A 38 7.27 18.65 28.36
N ALA A 39 6.12 19.26 28.08
CA ALA A 39 5.01 18.66 27.30
C ALA A 39 4.54 17.27 27.78
N GLY A 40 4.67 16.98 29.08
CA GLY A 40 4.31 15.67 29.67
C GLY A 40 5.32 14.56 29.42
N ASN A 41 6.50 14.86 28.84
CA ASN A 41 7.54 13.88 28.59
C ASN A 41 8.12 13.31 29.89
N PRO A 42 8.62 12.05 29.88
CA PRO A 42 9.09 11.35 31.09
C PRO A 42 10.15 12.12 31.88
N THR A 43 10.03 12.11 33.20
CA THR A 43 10.99 12.72 34.15
C THR A 43 11.59 11.71 35.14
N GLY A 44 11.11 10.46 35.11
CA GLY A 44 11.58 9.38 35.99
C GLY A 44 12.76 8.59 35.44
N SER A 45 13.12 7.54 36.17
CA SER A 45 14.17 6.59 35.82
C SER A 45 13.62 5.17 35.68
N GLY A 46 14.32 4.32 34.94
CA GLY A 46 14.02 2.89 34.83
C GLY A 46 14.67 2.06 35.94
N PRO A 47 14.86 0.74 35.77
CA PRO A 47 14.51 -0.05 34.59
C PRO A 47 13.01 -0.29 34.47
N THR A 48 12.44 -0.15 33.26
CA THR A 48 11.03 -0.45 32.99
C THR A 48 10.82 -1.03 31.60
N VAL A 49 9.77 -1.82 31.44
CA VAL A 49 9.27 -2.31 30.13
C VAL A 49 8.04 -1.53 29.66
N THR A 50 7.61 -0.55 30.44
CA THR A 50 6.45 0.29 30.09
C THR A 50 6.80 1.14 28.87
N ASN A 51 5.83 1.31 27.96
CA ASN A 51 6.02 2.13 26.77
C ASN A 51 6.38 3.57 27.14
N GLN A 52 7.33 4.15 26.41
CA GLN A 52 7.73 5.56 26.58
C GLN A 52 7.02 6.40 25.53
N VAL A 53 6.18 7.33 25.98
CA VAL A 53 5.47 8.26 25.09
C VAL A 53 6.15 9.62 25.15
N ILE A 54 6.66 10.09 24.01
CA ILE A 54 7.31 11.39 23.89
C ILE A 54 6.47 12.29 22.99
N THR A 55 6.00 13.41 23.53
CA THR A 55 5.41 14.52 22.79
C THR A 55 6.52 15.34 22.14
N LEU A 56 6.51 15.41 20.82
CA LEU A 56 7.47 16.22 20.07
C LEU A 56 7.10 17.70 20.19
N GLN A 57 8.11 18.55 20.33
CA GLN A 57 7.93 20.00 20.40
C GLN A 57 8.55 20.68 19.20
N LYS A 58 7.94 21.78 18.75
CA LYS A 58 8.39 22.56 17.60
C LYS A 58 9.58 23.42 17.99
N ASN A 59 10.75 23.12 17.46
CA ASN A 59 11.91 23.99 17.48
C ASN A 59 11.71 25.08 16.41
N THR A 60 11.50 26.33 16.81
CA THR A 60 11.12 27.41 15.90
C THR A 60 12.30 28.09 15.18
N ASP A 61 13.52 27.87 15.68
CA ASP A 61 14.76 28.52 15.22
C ASP A 61 15.86 27.50 14.85
N ASN A 62 15.47 26.26 14.55
CA ASN A 62 16.32 25.23 13.97
C ASN A 62 16.84 25.64 12.57
N PRO A 63 18.09 25.35 12.16
CA PRO A 63 19.10 24.49 12.80
C PRO A 63 20.04 25.16 13.79
N THR A 64 19.85 26.45 14.09
CA THR A 64 20.82 27.25 14.86
C THR A 64 20.43 27.50 16.32
N GLY A 65 19.16 27.28 16.67
CA GLY A 65 18.61 27.51 18.01
C GLY A 65 17.81 26.34 18.56
N ASN A 66 17.32 26.51 19.78
CA ASN A 66 16.61 25.51 20.58
C ASN A 66 15.39 26.11 21.30
N THR A 67 14.67 26.99 20.60
CA THR A 67 13.46 27.61 21.10
C THR A 67 12.28 26.68 20.84
N PHE A 68 11.89 25.91 21.85
CA PHE A 68 10.82 24.93 21.75
C PHE A 68 9.45 25.50 22.13
N THR A 69 8.44 25.17 21.32
CA THR A 69 7.04 25.51 21.54
C THR A 69 6.13 24.31 21.28
N THR A 70 4.88 24.38 21.71
CA THR A 70 3.87 23.36 21.42
C THR A 70 3.55 23.31 19.92
N PHE A 71 3.49 22.10 19.34
CA PHE A 71 3.04 21.87 17.97
C PHE A 71 1.58 21.43 17.92
N THR A 72 0.83 21.92 16.92
CA THR A 72 -0.56 21.52 16.66
C THR A 72 -0.69 21.10 15.19
N PRO A 73 -1.23 19.89 14.88
CA PRO A 73 -1.74 18.89 15.83
C PRO A 73 -0.62 18.30 16.70
N THR A 74 -0.95 17.93 17.94
CA THR A 74 0.03 17.33 18.85
C THR A 74 0.53 16.01 18.27
N THR A 75 1.85 15.90 18.09
CA THR A 75 2.51 14.69 17.57
C THR A 75 3.30 14.02 18.68
N THR A 76 3.12 12.71 18.84
CA THR A 76 3.79 11.88 19.83
C THR A 76 4.45 10.68 19.17
N ALA A 77 5.62 10.27 19.67
CA ALA A 77 6.26 9.00 19.37
C ALA A 77 6.18 8.08 20.59
N THR A 78 5.58 6.90 20.44
CA THR A 78 5.47 5.88 21.48
C THR A 78 6.46 4.75 21.20
N PHE A 79 7.43 4.59 22.08
CA PHE A 79 8.42 3.52 22.03
C PHE A 79 7.96 2.34 22.86
N SER A 80 7.95 1.16 22.26
CA SER A 80 7.60 -0.10 22.92
C SER A 80 8.60 -1.19 22.59
N LEU A 81 8.86 -2.07 23.57
CA LEU A 81 9.71 -3.25 23.40
C LEU A 81 8.84 -4.48 23.23
N THR A 82 8.95 -5.13 22.08
CA THR A 82 8.16 -6.31 21.71
C THR A 82 9.07 -7.46 21.30
N ASN A 83 8.53 -8.66 21.16
CA ASN A 83 9.26 -9.86 20.71
C ASN A 83 10.60 -10.08 21.43
N GLN A 84 10.63 -9.81 22.75
CA GLN A 84 11.82 -10.02 23.59
C GLN A 84 12.10 -11.52 23.69
N VAL A 85 13.28 -11.97 23.24
CA VAL A 85 13.66 -13.39 23.24
C VAL A 85 14.70 -13.75 24.28
N GLN A 86 15.38 -12.76 24.84
CA GLN A 86 16.35 -12.96 25.91
C GLN A 86 15.65 -12.76 27.24
N THR A 87 15.57 -13.80 28.06
CA THR A 87 14.94 -13.76 29.39
C THR A 87 15.99 -13.94 30.48
N MET A 88 15.76 -13.34 31.64
CA MET A 88 16.69 -13.40 32.77
C MET A 88 15.97 -13.60 34.11
N THR A 89 16.73 -13.87 35.15
CA THR A 89 16.33 -13.69 36.55
C THR A 89 17.52 -13.08 37.28
N PRO A 90 17.41 -11.91 37.94
CA PRO A 90 16.21 -11.32 38.55
C PRO A 90 15.33 -10.45 37.60
N SER A 91 14.27 -9.85 38.16
CA SER A 91 13.35 -8.90 37.50
C SER A 91 14.09 -7.83 36.68
N PRO A 92 13.57 -7.38 35.52
CA PRO A 92 12.20 -7.56 35.00
C PRO A 92 12.02 -8.77 34.07
N ASN A 93 12.91 -9.76 34.17
CA ASN A 93 12.83 -11.03 33.45
C ASN A 93 13.01 -10.95 31.92
N VAL A 94 13.50 -9.82 31.42
CA VAL A 94 13.71 -9.58 29.99
C VAL A 94 15.06 -8.89 29.74
N GLY A 95 15.64 -9.13 28.57
CA GLY A 95 16.98 -8.68 28.17
C GLY A 95 17.08 -7.21 27.74
N VAL A 96 15.96 -6.54 27.43
CA VAL A 96 15.94 -5.13 27.02
C VAL A 96 14.95 -4.35 27.85
N VAL A 97 15.37 -3.17 28.32
CA VAL A 97 14.56 -2.27 29.16
C VAL A 97 14.80 -0.81 28.80
N PHE A 98 13.85 0.05 29.15
CA PHE A 98 14.05 1.50 29.17
C PHE A 98 14.66 1.96 30.51
N GLY A 99 15.58 2.92 30.46
CA GLY A 99 16.19 3.54 31.65
C GLY A 99 16.93 2.56 32.58
N GLY A 100 17.44 1.45 32.05
CA GLY A 100 18.34 0.55 32.78
C GLY A 100 19.80 0.99 32.64
N THR A 101 20.69 0.46 33.48
CA THR A 101 22.15 0.54 33.30
C THR A 101 22.84 -0.64 33.99
N SER A 102 24.14 -0.79 33.77
CA SER A 102 24.98 -1.79 34.43
C SER A 102 25.00 -1.59 35.95
N ASN A 103 25.18 -2.68 36.70
CA ASN A 103 25.31 -2.67 38.15
C ASN A 103 26.52 -3.51 38.56
N THR A 104 27.51 -2.86 39.17
CA THR A 104 28.76 -3.52 39.56
C THR A 104 28.69 -4.19 40.94
N ALA A 105 27.61 -3.97 41.69
CA ALA A 105 27.44 -4.42 43.07
C ALA A 105 26.28 -5.43 43.26
N GLY A 106 25.56 -5.79 42.21
CA GLY A 106 24.48 -6.77 42.27
C GLY A 106 24.01 -7.28 40.91
N SER A 107 23.33 -8.43 40.93
CA SER A 107 22.78 -9.09 39.74
C SER A 107 21.57 -8.38 39.12
N SER A 108 21.00 -7.39 39.82
CA SER A 108 19.86 -6.58 39.33
C SER A 108 20.35 -5.37 38.54
N LEU A 109 19.60 -5.00 37.50
CA LEU A 109 19.85 -3.81 36.69
C LEU A 109 19.96 -2.54 37.55
N GLY A 110 20.93 -1.67 37.20
CA GLY A 110 20.98 -0.31 37.70
C GLY A 110 19.89 0.56 37.08
N SER A 111 19.67 1.74 37.67
CA SER A 111 18.68 2.72 37.21
C SER A 111 19.34 3.87 36.47
N PHE A 112 18.74 4.29 35.35
CA PHE A 112 19.13 5.47 34.58
C PHE A 112 17.90 6.28 34.19
N SER A 113 18.09 7.57 33.90
CA SER A 113 17.01 8.46 33.46
C SER A 113 16.34 7.91 32.20
N LEU A 114 15.00 7.97 32.12
CA LEU A 114 14.27 7.50 30.95
C LEU A 114 14.43 8.41 29.74
N PHE A 115 14.64 9.71 29.98
CA PHE A 115 14.67 10.74 28.95
C PHE A 115 15.78 11.79 29.20
N PRO A 116 17.05 11.37 29.21
CA PRO A 116 18.20 12.26 29.46
C PRO A 116 18.53 13.19 28.28
N LEU A 117 19.45 14.13 28.51
CA LEU A 117 20.13 14.84 27.43
C LEU A 117 20.92 13.86 26.57
N ILE A 118 21.01 14.10 25.26
CA ILE A 118 21.62 13.16 24.32
C ILE A 118 23.07 12.85 24.68
N ASN A 119 23.84 13.85 25.12
CA ASN A 119 25.24 13.68 25.52
C ASN A 119 25.45 12.97 26.87
N SER A 120 24.39 12.53 27.55
CA SER A 120 24.50 11.79 28.80
C SER A 120 25.05 10.38 28.61
N VAL A 121 25.07 9.88 27.36
CA VAL A 121 25.60 8.57 26.98
C VAL A 121 26.52 8.75 25.78
N GLY A 122 27.67 8.07 25.76
CA GLY A 122 28.53 8.04 24.57
C GLY A 122 29.40 9.27 24.32
N SER A 123 29.36 10.31 25.18
CA SER A 123 30.08 11.59 24.98
C SER A 123 29.85 12.21 23.60
N THR A 124 28.61 12.16 23.10
CA THR A 124 28.26 12.61 21.74
C THR A 124 28.41 14.13 21.57
N GLY A 125 28.72 14.57 20.35
CA GLY A 125 28.70 15.97 19.95
C GLY A 125 27.58 16.29 18.94
N ASN A 126 27.30 17.59 18.75
CA ASN A 126 26.24 18.06 17.85
C ASN A 126 26.37 17.52 16.42
N THR A 127 27.60 17.46 15.90
CA THR A 127 27.88 17.00 14.53
C THR A 127 27.59 15.51 14.28
N ASN A 128 27.35 14.73 15.34
CA ASN A 128 26.93 13.34 15.20
C ASN A 128 25.46 13.22 14.77
N PHE A 129 24.68 14.29 14.85
CA PHE A 129 23.24 14.25 14.63
C PHE A 129 22.77 15.24 13.57
N THR A 130 21.69 14.89 12.87
CA THR A 130 21.05 15.75 11.87
C THR A 130 19.57 15.82 12.18
N SER A 131 19.01 16.98 12.53
CA SER A 131 17.55 17.11 12.65
C SER A 131 16.88 17.18 11.27
N ALA A 132 15.56 17.00 11.23
CA ALA A 132 14.81 17.04 9.98
C ALA A 132 15.03 18.37 9.26
N ASN A 133 15.01 18.32 7.92
CA ASN A 133 15.21 19.50 7.07
C ASN A 133 16.53 20.27 7.28
N SER A 134 17.49 19.72 8.03
CA SER A 134 18.79 20.33 8.30
C SER A 134 19.88 19.73 7.42
N SER A 135 20.99 20.45 7.26
CA SER A 135 22.18 19.89 6.61
C SER A 135 22.81 18.80 7.48
N ALA A 136 23.52 17.87 6.86
CA ALA A 136 24.17 16.76 7.57
C ALA A 136 25.06 17.25 8.72
N GLY A 137 24.80 16.76 9.94
CA GLY A 137 25.55 17.12 11.15
C GLY A 137 25.09 18.41 11.84
N SER A 138 23.85 18.86 11.60
CA SER A 138 23.30 20.08 12.20
C SER A 138 21.86 19.93 12.69
N GLY A 139 21.41 20.87 13.53
CA GLY A 139 20.03 20.96 13.99
C GLY A 139 19.68 20.13 15.23
N ILE A 140 20.64 19.42 15.82
CA ILE A 140 20.48 18.83 17.17
C ILE A 140 21.59 19.39 18.06
N GLU A 141 21.20 19.99 19.19
CA GLU A 141 22.11 20.39 20.24
C GLU A 141 22.04 19.37 21.39
N VAL A 142 23.08 18.58 21.57
CA VAL A 142 23.06 17.44 22.50
C VAL A 142 22.91 17.83 23.97
N SER A 143 23.18 19.09 24.31
CA SER A 143 22.98 19.71 25.62
C SER A 143 21.56 20.25 25.87
N ALA A 144 20.72 20.33 24.84
CA ALA A 144 19.34 20.83 24.93
C ALA A 144 18.32 19.76 24.56
N ASN A 145 18.56 19.03 23.46
CA ASN A 145 17.73 17.94 23.01
C ASN A 145 17.90 16.70 23.91
N ARG A 146 16.86 15.86 23.90
CA ARG A 146 16.79 14.65 24.72
C ARG A 146 16.50 13.42 23.87
N ASN A 147 16.91 12.26 24.36
CA ASN A 147 16.57 10.97 23.78
C ASN A 147 16.01 10.06 24.88
N ILE A 148 15.31 9.00 24.50
CA ILE A 148 15.00 7.94 25.46
C ILE A 148 16.20 7.02 25.64
N THR A 149 16.34 6.42 26.82
CA THR A 149 17.42 5.50 27.11
C THR A 149 16.97 4.05 27.02
N VAL A 150 17.74 3.22 26.32
CA VAL A 150 17.53 1.77 26.17
C VAL A 150 18.78 1.04 26.63
N TYR A 151 18.57 -0.06 27.37
CA TYR A 151 19.65 -0.92 27.84
C TYR A 151 19.46 -2.35 27.36
N VAL A 152 20.53 -2.95 26.83
CA VAL A 152 20.58 -4.33 26.33
C VAL A 152 21.52 -5.13 27.23
N SER A 153 20.96 -5.95 28.09
CA SER A 153 21.69 -6.69 29.13
C SER A 153 22.36 -7.95 28.59
N THR A 154 23.61 -8.21 28.96
CA THR A 154 24.29 -9.50 28.74
C THR A 154 23.89 -10.62 29.70
N TYR A 155 23.25 -10.30 30.83
CA TYR A 155 22.87 -11.27 31.86
C TYR A 155 22.08 -12.51 31.36
N PRO A 156 21.15 -12.41 30.39
CA PRO A 156 20.49 -13.57 29.80
C PRO A 156 21.49 -14.53 29.15
N LEU A 157 22.52 -13.99 28.48
CA LEU A 157 23.57 -14.77 27.82
C LEU A 157 24.49 -15.43 28.84
N LEU A 158 24.76 -14.77 29.97
CA LEU A 158 25.45 -15.38 31.11
C LEU A 158 24.67 -16.58 31.64
N GLN A 159 23.37 -16.41 31.92
CA GLN A 159 22.54 -17.48 32.48
C GLN A 159 22.32 -18.64 31.51
N ALA A 160 22.23 -18.34 30.22
CA ALA A 160 22.13 -19.35 29.16
C ALA A 160 23.48 -20.01 28.83
N ASN A 161 24.59 -19.55 29.44
CA ASN A 161 25.95 -19.97 29.09
C ASN A 161 26.21 -19.88 27.57
N ALA A 162 25.77 -18.78 26.96
CA ALA A 162 25.84 -18.58 25.51
C ALA A 162 27.30 -18.48 25.05
N PRO A 163 27.62 -18.90 23.80
CA PRO A 163 28.97 -18.80 23.25
C PRO A 163 29.55 -17.37 23.29
N LEU A 164 30.73 -17.22 23.88
CA LEU A 164 31.49 -15.96 23.89
C LEU A 164 32.04 -15.62 22.50
N PRO A 165 32.36 -14.33 22.22
CA PRO A 165 33.10 -13.97 21.02
C PRO A 165 34.42 -14.73 20.92
N SER A 166 34.87 -14.99 19.70
CA SER A 166 36.20 -15.52 19.41
C SER A 166 36.99 -14.47 18.60
N THR A 167 37.72 -14.87 17.55
CA THR A 167 38.39 -13.93 16.65
C THR A 167 37.42 -13.12 15.78
N THR A 168 36.15 -13.53 15.73
CA THR A 168 35.06 -12.80 15.06
C THR A 168 34.01 -12.35 16.06
N SER A 169 33.39 -11.19 15.79
CA SER A 169 32.23 -10.72 16.57
C SER A 169 31.09 -11.76 16.56
N VAL A 170 30.38 -11.85 17.68
CA VAL A 170 29.15 -12.65 17.80
C VAL A 170 27.97 -11.70 17.96
N LYS A 171 26.81 -12.08 17.41
CA LYS A 171 25.62 -11.23 17.37
C LYS A 171 24.40 -12.00 17.81
N TYR A 172 23.70 -11.49 18.82
CA TYR A 172 22.52 -12.13 19.41
C TYR A 172 21.29 -11.25 19.23
N ARG A 173 20.16 -11.84 18.81
CA ARG A 173 18.87 -11.13 18.73
C ARG A 173 18.29 -10.94 20.12
N TYR A 174 17.73 -9.76 20.40
CA TYR A 174 17.16 -9.42 21.70
C TYR A 174 15.67 -9.11 21.67
N ALA A 175 15.26 -8.05 20.96
CA ALA A 175 13.90 -7.54 20.97
C ALA A 175 13.62 -6.77 19.68
N ASP A 176 12.36 -6.43 19.45
CA ASP A 176 11.97 -5.49 18.41
C ASP A 176 11.50 -4.19 19.12
N LEU A 177 12.18 -3.07 18.84
CA LEU A 177 11.82 -1.72 19.28
C LEU A 177 10.89 -1.07 18.26
N VAL A 178 9.65 -0.84 18.65
CA VAL A 178 8.61 -0.26 17.80
C VAL A 178 8.38 1.19 18.21
N ILE A 179 8.41 2.09 17.24
CA ILE A 179 8.15 3.53 17.38
C ILE A 179 6.83 3.83 16.67
N ASN A 180 5.75 4.02 17.43
CA ASN A 180 4.44 4.37 16.88
C ASN A 180 4.21 5.89 16.93
N PHE A 181 3.78 6.47 15.82
CA PHE A 181 3.37 7.87 15.73
C PHE A 181 1.85 7.99 15.78
N ASN A 182 1.33 8.90 16.59
CA ASN A 182 -0.13 9.14 16.66
C ASN A 182 -0.67 9.84 15.40
N ASN A 183 0.19 10.61 14.72
CA ASN A 183 -0.05 11.16 13.39
C ASN A 183 0.98 10.57 12.43
N PRO A 184 0.61 10.11 11.22
CA PRO A 184 1.57 9.64 10.23
C PRO A 184 2.63 10.71 9.93
N VAL A 185 3.90 10.33 9.87
CA VAL A 185 5.02 11.25 9.58
C VAL A 185 5.71 10.88 8.28
N ASN A 186 6.36 11.85 7.65
CA ASN A 186 7.15 11.63 6.44
C ASN A 186 8.63 11.71 6.78
N ASN A 187 9.40 10.76 6.26
CA ASN A 187 10.86 10.73 6.36
C ASN A 187 11.43 11.02 7.77
N PRO A 188 10.93 10.37 8.84
CA PRO A 188 11.42 10.64 10.19
C PRO A 188 12.91 10.34 10.29
N ILE A 189 13.62 11.14 11.08
CA ILE A 189 15.03 10.92 11.38
C ILE A 189 15.14 10.31 12.76
N ILE A 190 15.86 9.19 12.83
CA ILE A 190 16.12 8.45 14.06
C ILE A 190 17.57 8.72 14.48
N HIS A 191 17.73 9.18 15.72
CA HIS A 191 19.01 9.53 16.32
C HIS A 191 19.44 8.41 17.27
N PHE A 192 20.60 7.79 17.03
CA PHE A 192 21.19 6.78 17.91
C PHE A 192 22.42 7.39 18.58
N GLY A 193 22.46 7.39 19.91
CA GLY A 193 23.56 7.97 20.69
C GLY A 193 24.20 6.96 21.61
N GLY A 194 25.51 6.79 21.47
CA GLY A 194 26.36 6.06 22.41
C GLY A 194 26.16 4.55 22.40
N CYS A 195 25.88 3.93 21.24
CA CYS A 195 25.86 2.47 21.15
C CYS A 195 27.30 1.97 21.20
N GLY A 196 27.63 1.17 22.19
CA GLY A 196 28.99 0.76 22.44
C GLY A 196 29.32 0.77 23.92
N GLY A 197 30.05 -0.24 24.38
CA GLY A 197 30.47 -0.35 25.76
C GLY A 197 31.52 -1.44 25.95
N GLY A 198 31.94 -1.62 27.19
CA GLY A 198 32.86 -2.68 27.53
C GLY A 198 32.79 -3.04 29.00
N THR A 199 33.04 -4.32 29.30
CA THR A 199 33.17 -4.82 30.68
C THR A 199 34.61 -5.20 30.92
N ALA A 200 35.26 -4.52 31.87
CA ALA A 200 36.58 -4.91 32.35
C ALA A 200 36.47 -6.14 33.26
N GLY A 201 37.24 -7.18 32.99
CA GLY A 201 37.37 -8.37 33.82
C GLY A 201 38.45 -8.25 34.90
N ALA A 202 38.40 -9.14 35.89
CA ALA A 202 39.31 -9.16 37.04
C ALA A 202 40.80 -9.38 36.71
N SER A 203 41.14 -9.70 35.45
CA SER A 203 42.50 -10.02 34.97
C SER A 203 42.93 -9.20 33.74
N GLY A 204 42.23 -8.10 33.42
CA GLY A 204 42.54 -7.26 32.26
C GLY A 204 41.92 -7.73 30.93
N SER A 205 41.17 -8.83 30.91
CA SER A 205 40.30 -9.23 29.79
C SER A 205 39.12 -8.25 29.65
N TYR A 206 38.65 -8.00 28.43
CA TYR A 206 37.54 -7.09 28.17
C TYR A 206 36.52 -7.74 27.23
N LEU A 207 35.25 -7.65 27.60
CA LEU A 207 34.14 -7.96 26.70
C LEU A 207 33.61 -6.65 26.14
N LEU A 208 33.76 -6.45 24.83
CA LEU A 208 33.33 -5.24 24.14
C LEU A 208 31.95 -5.47 23.53
N LEU A 209 31.03 -4.52 23.69
CA LEU A 209 29.62 -4.68 23.36
C LEU A 209 29.15 -3.54 22.49
N SER A 210 28.19 -3.77 21.60
CA SER A 210 27.45 -2.73 20.90
C SER A 210 26.06 -3.22 20.50
N ALA A 211 25.04 -2.43 20.78
CA ALA A 211 23.72 -2.58 20.22
C ALA A 211 23.78 -2.29 18.71
N GLU A 212 23.07 -3.08 17.93
CA GLU A 212 22.95 -2.94 16.47
C GLU A 212 21.50 -3.16 16.04
N PHE A 213 21.13 -2.66 14.87
CA PHE A 213 19.74 -2.55 14.48
C PHE A 213 19.46 -3.04 13.07
N GLU A 214 18.29 -3.62 12.87
CA GLU A 214 17.74 -4.00 11.57
C GLU A 214 16.33 -3.44 11.44
N LEU A 215 16.06 -2.68 10.38
CA LEU A 215 14.74 -2.18 10.02
C LEU A 215 13.88 -3.33 9.48
N MET A 216 12.71 -3.54 10.09
CA MET A 216 11.85 -4.69 9.79
C MET A 216 10.69 -4.36 8.84
N ASP A 217 10.36 -3.09 8.64
CA ASP A 217 9.16 -2.68 7.90
C ASP A 217 9.37 -2.79 6.38
N ALA A 218 8.60 -3.68 5.73
CA ALA A 218 8.65 -3.87 4.29
C ALA A 218 8.26 -2.58 3.55
N GLY A 219 9.12 -2.12 2.64
CA GLY A 219 8.90 -0.91 1.83
C GLY A 219 9.56 0.35 2.39
N LEU A 220 10.09 0.32 3.61
CA LEU A 220 10.92 1.41 4.16
C LEU A 220 12.42 1.12 3.95
N THR A 221 13.23 2.17 3.85
CA THR A 221 14.69 2.05 3.73
C THR A 221 15.41 3.10 4.57
N LEU A 222 16.67 2.87 4.91
CA LEU A 222 17.51 3.76 5.70
C LEU A 222 18.48 4.53 4.82
N THR A 223 18.67 5.81 5.14
CA THR A 223 19.77 6.64 4.60
C THR A 223 20.53 7.28 5.76
N ARG A 224 21.82 6.98 5.86
CA ARG A 224 22.73 7.64 6.81
C ARG A 224 22.83 9.12 6.47
N LEU A 225 22.60 9.99 7.45
CA LEU A 225 22.73 11.44 7.30
C LEU A 225 23.99 11.98 7.95
N SER A 226 24.30 11.52 9.16
CA SER A 226 25.44 11.96 9.96
C SER A 226 25.79 10.92 11.01
N GLY A 227 26.90 11.14 11.72
CA GLY A 227 27.37 10.26 12.79
C GLY A 227 28.88 10.11 12.80
N SER A 228 29.37 9.41 13.82
CA SER A 228 30.76 8.98 13.89
C SER A 228 31.10 8.00 12.75
N THR A 229 32.39 7.73 12.56
CA THR A 229 32.87 6.79 11.53
C THR A 229 32.43 5.35 11.78
N GLU A 230 32.24 4.99 13.05
CA GLU A 230 31.75 3.69 13.50
C GLU A 230 30.28 3.47 13.20
N PHE A 231 29.49 4.54 13.10
CA PHE A 231 28.06 4.45 12.79
C PHE A 231 27.87 4.17 11.30
N THR A 232 27.66 2.91 10.94
CA THR A 232 27.58 2.47 9.54
C THR A 232 26.20 1.90 9.20
N VAL A 233 25.79 2.10 7.94
CA VAL A 233 24.52 1.62 7.37
C VAL A 233 24.87 0.79 6.13
N PRO A 234 25.30 -0.47 6.28
CA PRO A 234 25.90 -1.25 5.19
C PRO A 234 24.85 -1.74 4.18
N THR A 235 23.60 -1.85 4.59
CA THR A 235 22.46 -2.09 3.70
C THR A 235 21.37 -1.05 3.95
N PRO A 236 20.38 -0.89 3.05
CA PRO A 236 19.22 -0.03 3.27
C PRO A 236 18.34 -0.42 4.47
N SER A 237 18.66 -1.46 5.23
CA SER A 237 17.88 -1.93 6.37
C SER A 237 18.71 -2.24 7.62
N THR A 238 20.03 -1.99 7.63
CA THR A 238 20.88 -2.38 8.76
C THR A 238 21.71 -1.21 9.28
N ILE A 239 21.91 -1.18 10.59
CA ILE A 239 22.79 -0.23 11.29
C ILE A 239 23.72 -1.06 12.17
N ILE A 240 25.02 -0.95 11.95
CA ILE A 240 26.03 -1.70 12.69
C ILE A 240 27.14 -0.77 13.20
N ASN A 241 27.79 -1.20 14.28
CA ASN A 241 29.02 -0.57 14.73
C ASN A 241 30.19 -1.15 13.94
N GLY A 242 30.72 -0.36 13.01
CA GLY A 242 31.79 -0.76 12.10
C GLY A 242 33.19 -0.74 12.73
N SER A 243 33.31 -0.45 14.03
CA SER A 243 34.61 -0.47 14.71
C SER A 243 35.16 -1.88 14.87
N SER A 244 36.49 -2.00 14.77
CA SER A 244 37.24 -3.20 15.14
C SER A 244 37.41 -3.38 16.65
N GLN A 245 37.15 -2.33 17.42
CA GLN A 245 37.15 -2.34 18.89
C GLN A 245 36.01 -1.45 19.38
N TYR A 246 34.98 -2.04 20.00
CA TYR A 246 33.90 -1.26 20.58
C TYR A 246 34.36 -0.54 21.86
N SER A 247 33.77 0.62 22.12
CA SER A 247 33.96 1.36 23.36
C SER A 247 32.71 2.17 23.68
N SER A 248 32.66 2.76 24.86
CA SER A 248 31.59 3.67 25.27
C SER A 248 31.74 5.10 24.77
N VAL A 249 32.71 5.40 23.91
CA VAL A 249 33.01 6.77 23.47
C VAL A 249 32.77 6.90 21.96
N THR A 250 31.85 7.79 21.61
CA THR A 250 31.52 8.11 20.21
C THR A 250 32.75 8.58 19.45
N GLY A 251 33.02 8.00 18.28
CA GLY A 251 34.20 8.35 17.47
C GLY A 251 35.51 7.73 17.95
N SER A 252 35.45 6.87 18.98
CA SER A 252 36.57 6.08 19.47
C SER A 252 36.10 4.66 19.79
N GLY A 253 35.35 4.05 18.87
CA GLY A 253 34.79 2.70 19.02
C GLY A 253 33.32 2.64 19.43
N GLY A 254 32.78 3.68 20.05
CA GLY A 254 31.33 3.86 20.20
C GLY A 254 30.73 4.50 18.95
N MET A 255 29.52 4.09 18.59
CA MET A 255 28.80 4.67 17.45
C MET A 255 27.66 5.59 17.88
N SER A 256 27.56 6.72 17.19
CA SER A 256 26.41 7.61 17.26
C SER A 256 26.11 8.20 15.89
N GLY A 257 24.85 8.40 15.57
CA GLY A 257 24.49 8.90 14.25
C GLY A 257 23.00 9.16 14.06
N SER A 258 22.68 9.69 12.89
CA SER A 258 21.30 9.89 12.45
C SER A 258 21.03 9.18 11.13
N VAL A 259 19.90 8.48 11.06
CA VAL A 259 19.39 7.89 9.82
C VAL A 259 18.03 8.47 9.49
N LYS A 260 17.81 8.76 8.22
CA LYS A 260 16.47 9.03 7.67
C LYS A 260 15.82 7.70 7.33
N VAL A 261 14.60 7.47 7.80
CA VAL A 261 13.75 6.37 7.33
C VAL A 261 12.97 6.88 6.12
N ASN A 262 13.33 6.44 4.92
CA ASN A 262 12.68 6.89 3.69
C ASN A 262 11.27 6.31 3.58
N GLY A 263 10.29 7.19 3.47
CA GLY A 263 8.89 6.84 3.25
C GLY A 263 7.95 7.97 3.62
N GLU A 264 6.69 7.82 3.22
CA GLU A 264 5.61 8.77 3.47
C GLU A 264 4.48 8.10 4.24
N ASN A 265 3.70 8.89 4.99
CA ASN A 265 2.58 8.44 5.82
C ASN A 265 2.96 7.30 6.79
N ILE A 266 4.14 7.39 7.40
CA ILE A 266 4.67 6.38 8.31
C ILE A 266 4.01 6.54 9.68
N SER A 267 3.22 5.55 10.09
CA SER A 267 2.63 5.48 11.43
C SER A 267 3.46 4.66 12.42
N SER A 268 4.37 3.82 11.94
CA SER A 268 5.22 2.98 12.78
C SER A 268 6.58 2.71 12.12
N VAL A 269 7.63 2.60 12.92
CA VAL A 269 8.95 2.11 12.52
C VAL A 269 9.42 1.06 13.52
N THR A 270 9.89 -0.08 13.04
CA THR A 270 10.32 -1.22 13.84
C THR A 270 11.79 -1.53 13.60
N PHE A 271 12.60 -1.40 14.65
CA PHE A 271 13.99 -1.83 14.67
C PHE A 271 14.16 -3.10 15.50
N ARG A 272 14.62 -4.18 14.88
CA ARG A 272 15.12 -5.34 15.61
C ARG A 272 16.47 -5.02 16.22
N ILE A 273 16.57 -5.20 17.53
CA ILE A 273 17.76 -4.99 18.33
C ILE A 273 18.56 -6.29 18.39
N TYR A 274 19.85 -6.15 18.11
CA TYR A 274 20.86 -7.15 18.38
C TYR A 274 21.90 -6.61 19.37
N LEU A 275 22.49 -7.51 20.15
CA LEU A 275 23.73 -7.22 20.88
C LEU A 275 24.88 -7.90 20.14
N SER A 276 25.79 -7.09 19.61
CA SER A 276 27.08 -7.52 19.07
C SER A 276 28.13 -7.50 20.18
N ALA A 277 28.98 -8.53 20.22
CA ALA A 277 30.08 -8.64 21.16
C ALA A 277 31.38 -9.00 20.45
N GLN A 278 32.47 -8.40 20.91
CA GLN A 278 33.84 -8.62 20.43
C GLN A 278 34.79 -8.88 21.60
N ASP A 279 35.86 -9.63 21.33
CA ASP A 279 37.02 -9.68 22.20
C ASP A 279 37.90 -8.44 21.97
N ASN A 280 38.50 -7.89 23.02
CA ASN A 280 39.38 -6.73 22.94
C ASN A 280 40.77 -7.06 22.35
N LEU A 281 41.01 -8.30 21.86
CA LEU A 281 42.29 -8.76 21.32
C LEU A 281 43.49 -8.49 22.25
N SER A 282 43.24 -8.29 23.55
CA SER A 282 44.29 -8.03 24.52
C SER A 282 45.11 -9.29 24.74
N THR A 283 46.40 -9.15 25.04
CA THR A 283 47.31 -10.26 25.35
C THR A 283 46.88 -11.10 26.58
N ALA A 284 45.83 -10.69 27.29
CA ALA A 284 45.28 -11.36 28.48
C ALA A 284 44.26 -12.49 28.18
N GLY A 285 43.87 -12.71 26.92
CA GLY A 285 42.94 -13.79 26.53
C GLY A 285 41.46 -13.49 26.79
N LEU A 286 40.59 -14.35 26.23
CA LEU A 286 39.13 -14.20 26.28
C LEU A 286 38.59 -14.13 27.72
N PRO A 287 37.52 -13.35 27.97
CA PRO A 287 36.87 -13.34 29.28
C PRO A 287 36.31 -14.73 29.64
N ALA A 288 36.24 -15.06 30.93
CA ALA A 288 35.76 -16.37 31.39
C ALA A 288 34.25 -16.60 31.15
N ASP A 289 33.47 -15.52 31.12
CA ASP A 289 32.01 -15.51 30.95
C ASP A 289 31.52 -14.14 30.44
N TRP A 290 30.21 -13.99 30.26
CA TRP A 290 29.57 -12.73 29.79
C TRP A 290 29.67 -11.56 30.79
N ASN A 291 30.16 -11.81 32.01
CA ASN A 291 30.48 -10.80 33.02
C ASN A 291 31.99 -10.56 33.17
N ALA A 292 32.79 -11.08 32.24
CA ALA A 292 34.24 -11.02 32.26
C ALA A 292 34.88 -11.57 33.56
N GLY A 293 34.27 -12.57 34.17
CA GLY A 293 34.77 -13.23 35.38
C GLY A 293 34.57 -12.44 36.67
N ASN A 294 33.77 -11.36 36.65
CA ASN A 294 33.42 -10.57 37.84
C ASN A 294 32.36 -11.25 38.75
N GLY A 295 31.95 -12.49 38.41
CA GLY A 295 30.96 -13.28 39.15
C GLY A 295 29.51 -12.93 38.80
N SER A 296 28.56 -13.72 39.34
CA SER A 296 27.12 -13.62 39.05
C SER A 296 26.43 -12.40 39.65
N ASN A 297 27.12 -11.64 40.51
CA ASN A 297 26.65 -10.39 41.13
C ASN A 297 27.04 -9.14 40.33
N PHE A 298 27.57 -9.31 39.12
CA PHE A 298 27.85 -8.21 38.20
C PHE A 298 26.76 -8.19 37.13
N HIS A 299 26.30 -7.01 36.72
CA HIS A 299 25.32 -6.87 35.65
C HIS A 299 25.88 -5.92 34.61
N THR A 300 26.02 -6.38 33.37
CA THR A 300 26.59 -5.60 32.28
C THR A 300 25.80 -5.74 31.00
N GLY A 301 26.06 -4.85 30.04
CA GLY A 301 25.24 -4.64 28.87
C GLY A 301 25.65 -3.37 28.14
N ASP A 302 24.94 -3.09 27.06
CA ASP A 302 25.10 -1.84 26.31
C ASP A 302 23.98 -0.87 26.66
N LEU A 303 24.36 0.37 26.96
CA LEU A 303 23.47 1.49 27.26
C LEU A 303 23.55 2.46 26.10
N PHE A 304 22.43 2.73 25.44
CA PHE A 304 22.37 3.73 24.38
C PHE A 304 21.13 4.61 24.50
N THR A 305 21.11 5.68 23.71
CA THR A 305 19.97 6.56 23.58
C THR A 305 19.40 6.52 22.17
N ILE A 306 18.08 6.65 22.07
CA ILE A 306 17.39 6.76 20.79
C ILE A 306 16.36 7.90 20.83
N GLY A 307 16.32 8.70 19.77
CA GLY A 307 15.34 9.79 19.64
C GLY A 307 14.87 9.97 18.22
N VAL A 308 13.90 10.88 18.06
CA VAL A 308 13.28 11.18 16.78
C VAL A 308 13.25 12.68 16.56
N SER A 309 13.53 13.09 15.33
CA SER A 309 13.07 14.37 14.81
C SER A 309 12.29 14.17 13.51
N VAL A 310 11.30 15.02 13.28
CA VAL A 310 10.50 15.03 12.05
C VAL A 310 10.36 16.46 11.56
N GLY A 311 10.19 16.65 10.25
CA GLY A 311 9.92 17.98 9.71
C GLY A 311 8.60 18.51 10.26
N ALA A 312 8.55 19.75 10.73
CA ALA A 312 7.25 20.35 11.05
C ALA A 312 6.48 20.53 9.75
N CYS A 313 5.24 20.04 9.70
CA CYS A 313 4.38 20.26 8.55
C CYS A 313 3.08 20.90 9.00
N ASN A 314 2.98 22.23 8.85
CA ASN A 314 1.78 22.95 9.26
C ASN A 314 0.59 22.59 8.34
N ALA A 315 0.84 22.06 7.14
CA ALA A 315 -0.21 21.48 6.28
C ALA A 315 -0.94 20.29 6.93
N GLY A 316 -0.40 19.77 8.04
CA GLY A 316 -1.02 18.72 8.83
C GLY A 316 -0.98 17.35 8.15
N PHE A 317 -1.63 16.39 8.79
CA PHE A 317 -1.61 14.97 8.40
C PHE A 317 -2.97 14.47 7.93
N THR A 318 -3.89 15.39 7.62
CA THR A 318 -5.23 15.07 7.15
C THR A 318 -5.40 15.63 5.74
N ALA A 319 -5.84 14.78 4.82
CA ALA A 319 -6.11 15.20 3.44
C ALA A 319 -7.23 16.27 3.39
N PRO A 320 -7.21 17.20 2.43
CA PRO A 320 -8.31 18.12 2.22
C PRO A 320 -9.62 17.38 1.96
N VAL A 321 -10.65 17.71 2.73
CA VAL A 321 -11.98 17.10 2.60
C VAL A 321 -12.77 17.85 1.53
N LEU A 322 -13.32 17.09 0.60
CA LEU A 322 -14.09 17.60 -0.54
C LEU A 322 -15.54 17.11 -0.46
N SER A 323 -16.50 17.98 -0.77
CA SER A 323 -17.94 17.66 -0.73
C SER A 323 -18.42 16.84 -1.93
N ALA A 324 -17.60 16.72 -2.98
CA ALA A 324 -17.92 16.01 -4.20
C ALA A 324 -16.66 15.42 -4.84
N THR A 325 -16.82 14.28 -5.53
CA THR A 325 -15.77 13.63 -6.33
C THR A 325 -15.84 14.02 -7.81
N SER A 326 -16.81 14.86 -8.19
CA SER A 326 -16.95 15.42 -9.52
C SER A 326 -17.66 16.76 -9.50
N ILE A 327 -17.28 17.67 -10.38
CA ILE A 327 -17.92 18.98 -10.55
C ILE A 327 -18.02 19.35 -12.04
N SER A 328 -19.09 20.04 -12.41
CA SER A 328 -19.32 20.52 -13.77
C SER A 328 -19.66 22.01 -13.81
N ASN A 329 -19.40 22.65 -14.95
CA ASN A 329 -19.77 24.05 -15.16
C ASN A 329 -21.28 24.19 -15.32
N SER A 330 -21.82 25.30 -14.82
CA SER A 330 -23.17 25.76 -15.14
C SER A 330 -23.08 26.85 -16.20
N CYS A 331 -23.70 26.65 -17.35
CA CYS A 331 -23.66 27.66 -18.41
C CYS A 331 -24.22 29.00 -17.93
N PRO A 332 -23.61 30.13 -18.32
CA PRO A 332 -22.63 30.29 -19.41
C PRO A 332 -21.15 30.07 -19.02
N ALA A 333 -20.83 29.68 -17.78
CA ALA A 333 -19.44 29.44 -17.38
C ALA A 333 -18.83 28.30 -18.22
N THR A 334 -17.57 28.42 -18.62
CA THR A 334 -16.84 27.39 -19.40
C THR A 334 -15.78 26.66 -18.57
N THR A 335 -15.75 26.92 -17.27
CA THR A 335 -14.81 26.40 -16.29
C THR A 335 -15.54 26.17 -14.96
N VAL A 336 -14.88 25.51 -14.01
CA VAL A 336 -15.38 25.30 -12.65
C VAL A 336 -14.44 25.90 -11.62
N ASP A 337 -14.95 26.23 -10.44
CA ASP A 337 -14.14 26.57 -9.27
C ASP A 337 -13.93 25.34 -8.39
N LEU A 338 -12.73 24.77 -8.40
CA LEU A 338 -12.36 23.63 -7.56
C LEU A 338 -12.41 23.96 -6.07
N ASN A 339 -12.17 25.21 -5.67
CA ASN A 339 -12.21 25.59 -4.27
C ASN A 339 -13.63 25.55 -3.70
N SER A 340 -14.66 25.61 -4.55
CA SER A 340 -16.06 25.59 -4.13
C SER A 340 -16.51 24.28 -3.47
N ILE A 341 -15.78 23.19 -3.69
CA ILE A 341 -16.07 21.87 -3.12
C ILE A 341 -15.18 21.53 -1.93
N HIS A 342 -14.22 22.39 -1.58
CA HIS A 342 -13.43 22.20 -0.37
C HIS A 342 -14.28 22.57 0.86
N THR A 343 -14.41 21.62 1.79
CA THR A 343 -15.20 21.80 3.03
C THR A 343 -14.36 21.67 4.29
N GLY A 344 -13.08 21.31 4.14
CA GLY A 344 -12.14 21.27 5.25
C GLY A 344 -11.74 22.65 5.75
N THR A 345 -11.17 22.73 6.95
CA THR A 345 -10.49 23.93 7.42
C THR A 345 -9.04 23.88 6.97
N VAL A 346 -8.55 24.92 6.30
CA VAL A 346 -7.12 25.02 5.93
C VAL A 346 -6.30 25.16 7.22
N PRO A 347 -5.35 24.24 7.51
CA PRO A 347 -4.51 24.34 8.69
C PRO A 347 -3.73 25.66 8.75
N SER A 348 -3.60 26.24 9.95
CA SER A 348 -2.90 27.51 10.15
C SER A 348 -1.45 27.44 9.69
N GLY A 349 -1.04 28.38 8.82
CA GLY A 349 0.31 28.39 8.23
C GLY A 349 0.45 27.56 6.96
N SER A 350 -0.65 27.04 6.40
CA SER A 350 -0.69 26.36 5.10
C SER A 350 -1.68 27.01 4.14
N SER A 351 -1.66 26.61 2.88
CA SER A 351 -2.62 27.00 1.84
C SER A 351 -3.21 25.80 1.13
N LEU A 352 -4.43 25.91 0.59
CA LEU A 352 -5.00 24.89 -0.30
C LEU A 352 -4.39 25.04 -1.69
N VAL A 353 -3.84 23.97 -2.23
CA VAL A 353 -3.29 23.90 -3.60
C VAL A 353 -3.83 22.67 -4.33
N TRP A 354 -3.85 22.73 -5.66
CA TRP A 354 -4.37 21.67 -6.52
C TRP A 354 -3.30 21.17 -7.48
N PHE A 355 -3.32 19.90 -7.83
CA PHE A 355 -2.44 19.28 -8.82
C PHE A 355 -3.25 18.41 -9.78
N THR A 356 -2.68 18.12 -10.96
CA THR A 356 -3.26 17.20 -11.95
C THR A 356 -2.80 15.76 -11.76
N ASP A 357 -1.91 15.52 -10.80
CA ASP A 357 -1.40 14.23 -10.39
C ASP A 357 -1.48 14.08 -8.86
N ASN A 358 -1.54 12.83 -8.39
CA ASN A 358 -1.66 12.51 -6.98
C ASN A 358 -0.33 12.57 -6.21
N ALA A 359 0.79 12.68 -6.92
CA ALA A 359 2.14 12.76 -6.36
C ALA A 359 2.65 14.21 -6.29
N HIS A 360 1.78 15.19 -6.58
CA HIS A 360 2.07 16.62 -6.50
C HIS A 360 3.41 16.99 -7.16
N THR A 361 3.67 16.39 -8.32
CA THR A 361 4.91 16.57 -9.09
C THR A 361 4.81 17.83 -9.96
N GLY A 362 5.90 18.61 -9.98
CA GLY A 362 5.93 19.88 -10.71
C GLY A 362 5.27 21.02 -9.95
N THR A 363 4.66 21.96 -10.67
CA THR A 363 4.03 23.15 -10.08
C THR A 363 2.54 22.92 -9.85
N ALA A 364 2.03 23.43 -8.72
CA ALA A 364 0.60 23.45 -8.46
C ALA A 364 -0.19 24.09 -9.64
N TYR A 365 -1.40 23.58 -9.85
CA TYR A 365 -2.34 24.06 -10.86
C TYR A 365 -2.68 25.53 -10.62
N ALA A 366 -2.35 26.39 -11.59
CA ALA A 366 -2.33 27.84 -11.41
C ALA A 366 -3.73 28.49 -11.31
N THR A 367 -4.79 27.84 -11.83
CA THR A 367 -6.12 28.45 -11.98
C THR A 367 -7.24 27.59 -11.39
N PRO A 368 -7.22 27.24 -10.09
CA PRO A 368 -8.23 26.36 -9.50
C PRO A 368 -9.65 26.93 -9.54
N ALA A 369 -9.80 28.26 -9.56
CA ALA A 369 -11.11 28.93 -9.70
C ALA A 369 -11.68 28.90 -11.14
N ALA A 370 -10.89 28.45 -12.11
CA ALA A 370 -11.28 28.36 -13.51
C ALA A 370 -10.71 27.07 -14.13
N ALA A 371 -10.93 25.94 -13.45
CA ALA A 371 -10.46 24.64 -13.88
C ALA A 371 -11.16 24.18 -15.16
N ALA A 372 -10.38 23.61 -16.07
CA ALA A 372 -10.85 22.97 -17.29
C ALA A 372 -11.18 21.48 -17.02
N ALA A 373 -11.66 20.78 -18.05
CA ALA A 373 -11.92 19.34 -17.93
C ALA A 373 -10.63 18.58 -17.59
N GLY A 374 -10.69 17.69 -16.59
CA GLY A 374 -9.51 17.00 -16.08
C GLY A 374 -9.75 16.29 -14.75
N THR A 375 -8.73 15.63 -14.23
CA THR A 375 -8.72 15.07 -12.87
C THR A 375 -7.77 15.90 -12.02
N TYR A 376 -8.23 16.27 -10.82
CA TYR A 376 -7.49 17.13 -9.92
C TYR A 376 -7.43 16.54 -8.50
N TYR A 377 -6.36 16.89 -7.79
CA TYR A 377 -6.06 16.42 -6.44
C TYR A 377 -5.74 17.64 -5.56
N ALA A 378 -6.33 17.72 -4.39
CA ALA A 378 -6.11 18.80 -3.44
C ALA A 378 -5.09 18.41 -2.37
N PHE A 379 -4.28 19.39 -1.96
CA PHE A 379 -3.33 19.29 -0.86
C PHE A 379 -3.39 20.57 -0.03
N TYR A 380 -3.13 20.47 1.27
CA TYR A 380 -2.63 21.61 2.01
C TYR A 380 -1.12 21.70 1.81
N TYR A 381 -0.60 22.91 1.61
CA TYR A 381 0.81 23.16 1.37
C TYR A 381 1.35 24.18 2.37
N ASP A 382 2.39 23.79 3.10
CA ASP A 382 3.13 24.67 3.99
C ASP A 382 4.41 25.10 3.29
N ALA A 383 4.39 26.33 2.76
CA ALA A 383 5.51 26.89 2.03
C ALA A 383 6.75 27.14 2.91
N ALA A 384 6.58 27.34 4.22
CA ALA A 384 7.71 27.61 5.11
C ALA A 384 8.56 26.35 5.32
N ASN A 385 7.92 25.19 5.41
CA ASN A 385 8.59 23.90 5.61
C ASN A 385 8.61 23.02 4.35
N ASN A 386 8.13 23.56 3.21
CA ASN A 386 8.07 22.89 1.90
C ASN A 386 7.49 21.47 1.97
N CYS A 387 6.30 21.33 2.55
CA CYS A 387 5.65 20.05 2.75
C CYS A 387 4.16 20.11 2.40
N TYR A 388 3.60 18.96 2.07
CA TYR A 388 2.20 18.79 1.70
C TYR A 388 1.49 17.86 2.69
N SER A 389 0.19 18.06 2.87
CA SER A 389 -0.69 17.08 3.53
C SER A 389 -0.79 15.81 2.67
N PRO A 390 -1.42 14.73 3.18
CA PRO A 390 -1.88 13.64 2.32
C PRO A 390 -2.82 14.14 1.21
N VAL A 391 -2.87 13.39 0.10
CA VAL A 391 -3.70 13.71 -1.08
C VAL A 391 -5.20 13.55 -0.80
N SER A 392 -6.02 14.46 -1.32
CA SER A 392 -7.48 14.29 -1.33
C SER A 392 -7.92 13.11 -2.21
N THR A 393 -9.18 12.70 -2.08
CA THR A 393 -9.81 11.91 -3.15
C THR A 393 -9.76 12.69 -4.48
N PRO A 394 -9.59 12.01 -5.63
CA PRO A 394 -9.59 12.69 -6.93
C PRO A 394 -10.93 13.37 -7.20
N VAL A 395 -10.88 14.52 -7.86
CA VAL A 395 -12.05 15.23 -8.39
C VAL A 395 -11.99 15.23 -9.90
N ILE A 396 -13.08 14.75 -10.53
CA ILE A 396 -13.23 14.80 -11.98
C ILE A 396 -14.00 16.08 -12.34
N VAL A 397 -13.35 16.97 -13.09
CA VAL A 397 -13.99 18.13 -13.70
C VAL A 397 -14.50 17.76 -15.08
N THR A 398 -15.79 17.95 -15.32
CA THR A 398 -16.39 17.82 -16.66
C THR A 398 -16.89 19.17 -17.14
N ILE A 399 -16.50 19.58 -18.35
CA ILE A 399 -16.99 20.82 -18.97
C ILE A 399 -18.06 20.49 -20.02
N SER A 400 -19.30 20.86 -19.72
CA SER A 400 -20.38 20.93 -20.69
C SER A 400 -20.16 22.12 -21.62
N THR A 401 -20.22 21.88 -22.93
CA THR A 401 -20.09 22.94 -23.93
C THR A 401 -21.29 23.89 -23.86
N CYS A 402 -21.04 25.13 -23.47
CA CYS A 402 -22.06 26.17 -23.50
C CYS A 402 -22.28 26.62 -24.94
N SER A 403 -23.35 26.13 -25.57
CA SER A 403 -23.77 26.58 -26.89
C SER A 403 -24.18 28.05 -26.83
N ALA A 404 -23.45 28.91 -27.54
CA ALA A 404 -23.85 30.29 -27.73
C ALA A 404 -25.11 30.34 -28.62
N ALA A 405 -26.23 30.72 -28.01
CA ALA A 405 -27.54 30.94 -28.63
C ALA A 405 -28.17 29.75 -29.37
N CYS A 406 -29.32 29.29 -28.90
CA CYS A 406 -30.18 28.40 -29.68
C CYS A 406 -31.57 29.04 -29.85
N TYR A 407 -31.90 29.39 -31.08
CA TYR A 407 -33.29 29.57 -31.52
C TYR A 407 -33.78 28.18 -31.94
N LYS A 408 -35.00 27.77 -31.54
CA LYS A 408 -35.65 26.63 -32.20
C LYS A 408 -35.63 26.91 -33.72
N PRO A 409 -35.31 25.93 -34.59
CA PRO A 409 -35.50 26.11 -36.02
C PRO A 409 -36.92 26.60 -36.28
N ALA A 410 -37.08 27.59 -37.16
CA ALA A 410 -38.41 28.00 -37.59
C ALA A 410 -39.17 26.76 -38.11
N VAL A 411 -40.42 26.59 -37.71
CA VAL A 411 -41.29 25.55 -38.26
C VAL A 411 -41.46 25.87 -39.76
N THR A 412 -40.78 25.12 -40.63
CA THR A 412 -40.79 25.31 -42.09
C THR A 412 -41.85 24.45 -42.80
N SER A 413 -42.58 23.60 -42.06
CA SER A 413 -43.67 22.78 -42.60
C SER A 413 -44.98 23.02 -41.84
N GLY A 414 -46.07 23.14 -42.60
CA GLY A 414 -47.38 23.56 -42.12
C GLY A 414 -47.96 24.67 -43.01
N THR A 415 -49.23 25.04 -42.79
CA THR A 415 -49.91 26.09 -43.56
C THR A 415 -49.17 27.42 -43.39
N VAL A 416 -48.42 27.82 -44.41
CA VAL A 416 -47.66 29.07 -44.41
C VAL A 416 -48.63 30.24 -44.54
N LEU A 417 -49.08 30.78 -43.40
CA LEU A 417 -49.99 31.93 -43.37
C LEU A 417 -49.19 33.23 -43.51
N ASP A 418 -49.68 34.10 -44.39
CA ASP A 418 -49.15 35.45 -44.55
C ASP A 418 -49.36 36.26 -43.27
N THR A 419 -48.30 36.93 -42.81
CA THR A 419 -48.45 37.99 -41.81
C THR A 419 -49.08 39.19 -42.50
N LYS A 420 -50.39 39.35 -42.38
CA LYS A 420 -51.16 40.37 -43.11
C LYS A 420 -51.10 41.76 -42.47
N PHE A 421 -50.71 41.84 -41.20
CA PHE A 421 -50.64 43.09 -40.45
C PHE A 421 -49.21 43.35 -39.98
N GLY A 422 -48.78 44.60 -40.05
CA GLY A 422 -47.49 44.99 -39.52
C GLY A 422 -47.33 46.49 -39.40
N ILE A 423 -46.44 46.89 -38.50
CA ILE A 423 -46.03 48.29 -38.30
C ILE A 423 -44.52 48.36 -38.53
N THR A 424 -44.08 49.28 -39.38
CA THR A 424 -42.67 49.44 -39.70
C THR A 424 -42.23 50.89 -39.63
N ALA A 425 -41.15 51.15 -38.91
CA ALA A 425 -40.46 52.44 -38.90
C ALA A 425 -39.53 52.62 -40.12
N LEU A 426 -39.45 51.62 -41.00
CA LEU A 426 -38.58 51.60 -42.18
C LEU A 426 -39.32 51.97 -43.47
N GLY A 427 -40.58 52.42 -43.36
CA GLY A 427 -41.40 52.83 -44.51
C GLY A 427 -41.83 51.68 -45.43
N ARG A 428 -41.76 50.43 -44.96
CA ARG A 428 -42.04 49.23 -45.78
C ARG A 428 -43.53 48.85 -45.92
N ALA A 429 -44.45 49.55 -45.28
CA ALA A 429 -45.89 49.26 -45.39
C ALA A 429 -46.44 49.68 -46.76
N GLY A 430 -47.02 48.74 -47.53
CA GLY A 430 -47.69 49.01 -48.81
C GLY A 430 -47.31 48.05 -49.96
N ALA A 431 -48.05 48.10 -51.06
CA ALA A 431 -48.06 47.09 -52.13
C ALA A 431 -46.73 46.89 -52.91
N ASN A 432 -45.76 47.81 -52.81
CA ASN A 432 -44.55 47.82 -53.65
C ASN A 432 -43.22 47.68 -52.87
N ASN A 433 -43.23 47.21 -51.62
CA ASN A 433 -42.03 47.08 -50.78
C ASN A 433 -41.69 45.61 -50.44
N SER A 434 -41.24 44.85 -51.45
CA SER A 434 -40.79 43.46 -51.30
C SER A 434 -41.80 42.55 -50.59
N ASN A 435 -43.10 42.80 -50.81
CA ASN A 435 -44.19 42.05 -50.20
C ASN A 435 -44.24 42.11 -48.65
N TRP A 436 -43.73 43.17 -48.03
CA TRP A 436 -43.83 43.37 -46.59
C TRP A 436 -45.26 43.81 -46.18
N PRO A 437 -45.85 43.32 -45.07
CA PRO A 437 -45.30 42.41 -44.06
C PRO A 437 -45.44 40.91 -44.39
N MET A 438 -46.14 40.56 -45.48
CA MET A 438 -46.46 39.18 -45.86
C MET A 438 -45.24 38.32 -46.23
N VAL A 439 -44.07 38.93 -46.45
CA VAL A 439 -42.77 38.25 -46.54
C VAL A 439 -42.34 37.62 -45.21
N ARG A 440 -42.92 38.06 -44.08
CA ARG A 440 -42.86 37.36 -42.80
C ARG A 440 -44.04 36.39 -42.76
N LYS A 441 -43.76 35.12 -42.49
CA LYS A 441 -44.79 34.06 -42.43
C LYS A 441 -45.02 33.61 -41.00
N GLY A 442 -46.23 33.16 -40.71
CA GLY A 442 -46.57 32.52 -39.43
C GLY A 442 -46.76 33.48 -38.24
N ALA A 443 -46.71 34.79 -38.43
CA ALA A 443 -47.02 35.77 -37.39
C ALA A 443 -48.37 36.44 -37.66
N TRP A 444 -49.08 36.82 -36.59
CA TRP A 444 -50.28 37.66 -36.70
C TRP A 444 -49.93 39.13 -36.94
N ILE A 445 -48.78 39.59 -36.42
CA ILE A 445 -48.29 40.97 -36.51
C ILE A 445 -46.78 40.97 -36.78
N ALA A 446 -46.32 41.76 -37.75
CA ALA A 446 -44.90 42.07 -37.95
C ALA A 446 -44.58 43.49 -37.46
N LEU A 447 -43.75 43.63 -36.41
CA LEU A 447 -43.23 44.92 -35.97
C LEU A 447 -41.76 45.05 -36.39
N GLU A 448 -41.37 46.16 -37.00
CA GLU A 448 -40.03 46.28 -37.56
C GLU A 448 -39.44 47.71 -37.47
N ALA A 449 -38.23 47.80 -36.93
CA ALA A 449 -37.43 49.02 -36.89
C ALA A 449 -35.94 48.68 -36.78
N LYS A 450 -35.05 49.55 -37.26
CA LYS A 450 -33.59 49.40 -37.05
C LYS A 450 -33.11 50.00 -35.73
N THR A 451 -33.78 51.04 -35.25
CA THR A 451 -33.32 51.87 -34.11
C THR A 451 -34.43 52.26 -33.14
N LYS A 452 -35.64 51.70 -33.30
CA LYS A 452 -36.78 51.96 -32.42
C LYS A 452 -37.15 50.69 -31.66
N GLY A 453 -37.43 50.81 -30.37
CA GLY A 453 -37.96 49.72 -29.56
C GLY A 453 -39.49 49.66 -29.63
N PHE A 454 -40.05 48.50 -29.31
CA PHE A 454 -41.48 48.35 -29.03
C PHE A 454 -41.70 48.57 -27.52
N VAL A 455 -42.53 49.55 -27.17
CA VAL A 455 -42.86 49.85 -25.78
C VAL A 455 -44.28 49.38 -25.50
N VAL A 456 -44.41 48.35 -24.67
CA VAL A 456 -45.70 47.92 -24.10
C VAL A 456 -46.14 48.87 -22.98
N ASN A 457 -47.39 48.75 -22.52
CA ASN A 457 -47.89 49.50 -21.37
C ASN A 457 -46.95 49.31 -20.18
N ARG A 458 -46.49 50.43 -19.60
CA ARG A 458 -45.58 50.47 -18.46
C ARG A 458 -46.39 50.79 -17.21
N LEU A 459 -46.55 49.82 -16.33
CA LEU A 459 -47.38 49.92 -15.12
C LEU A 459 -46.52 49.62 -13.89
N THR A 460 -46.89 50.14 -12.73
CA THR A 460 -46.33 49.70 -11.44
C THR A 460 -46.96 48.38 -11.00
N ALA A 461 -46.33 47.65 -10.08
CA ALA A 461 -46.91 46.42 -9.52
C ALA A 461 -48.32 46.64 -8.93
N ALA A 462 -48.55 47.79 -8.29
CA ALA A 462 -49.86 48.17 -7.76
C ALA A 462 -50.90 48.41 -8.87
N GLN A 463 -50.51 49.07 -9.96
CA GLN A 463 -51.40 49.27 -11.11
C GLN A 463 -51.71 47.95 -11.84
N ILE A 464 -50.77 47.01 -11.87
CA ILE A 464 -50.99 45.67 -12.45
C ILE A 464 -51.94 44.86 -11.57
N ALA A 465 -51.77 44.89 -10.24
CA ALA A 465 -52.66 44.23 -9.30
C ALA A 465 -54.08 44.82 -9.29
N ALA A 466 -54.24 46.09 -9.68
CA ALA A 466 -55.53 46.77 -9.78
C ALA A 466 -56.29 46.47 -11.08
N ILE A 467 -55.69 45.75 -12.05
CA ILE A 467 -56.41 45.31 -13.26
C ILE A 467 -57.49 44.31 -12.82
N PRO A 468 -58.79 44.57 -13.06
CA PRO A 468 -59.84 43.65 -12.69
C PRO A 468 -59.61 42.28 -13.33
N THR A 469 -59.73 41.20 -12.55
CA THR A 469 -59.46 39.84 -13.02
C THR A 469 -60.31 39.45 -14.23
N ALA A 470 -61.55 39.96 -14.34
CA ALA A 470 -62.42 39.77 -15.50
C ALA A 470 -61.86 40.36 -16.81
N ASN A 471 -60.92 41.31 -16.73
CA ASN A 471 -60.27 41.92 -17.89
C ASN A 471 -58.92 41.26 -18.22
N CYS A 472 -58.38 40.40 -17.36
CA CYS A 472 -57.12 39.72 -17.61
C CYS A 472 -57.34 38.56 -18.60
N VAL A 473 -56.52 38.52 -19.65
CA VAL A 473 -56.56 37.49 -20.69
C VAL A 473 -55.19 36.83 -20.75
N GLU A 474 -55.15 35.50 -20.88
CA GLU A 474 -53.89 34.77 -21.06
C GLU A 474 -53.07 35.34 -22.21
N GLY A 475 -51.77 35.54 -21.98
CA GLY A 475 -50.85 36.14 -22.94
C GLY A 475 -50.82 37.67 -22.94
N MET A 476 -51.63 38.35 -22.11
CA MET A 476 -51.55 39.81 -21.96
C MET A 476 -50.18 40.22 -21.43
N MET A 477 -49.59 41.30 -21.96
CA MET A 477 -48.23 41.73 -21.64
C MET A 477 -48.17 43.18 -21.14
N VAL A 478 -47.40 43.42 -20.08
CA VAL A 478 -47.10 44.75 -19.54
C VAL A 478 -45.65 44.81 -19.07
N TYR A 479 -45.02 45.98 -19.06
CA TYR A 479 -43.73 46.15 -18.39
C TYR A 479 -43.99 46.65 -16.97
N ASP A 480 -43.66 45.81 -15.99
CA ASP A 480 -43.74 46.15 -14.57
C ASP A 480 -42.53 47.00 -14.20
N THR A 481 -42.78 48.29 -13.99
CA THR A 481 -41.76 49.26 -13.62
C THR A 481 -41.28 49.12 -12.18
N THR A 482 -42.07 48.50 -11.30
CA THR A 482 -41.67 48.23 -9.92
C THR A 482 -40.69 47.05 -9.88
N ASN A 483 -41.02 45.97 -10.58
CA ASN A 483 -40.19 44.75 -10.62
C ASN A 483 -39.18 44.72 -11.77
N SER A 484 -39.13 45.78 -12.58
CA SER A 484 -38.23 45.95 -13.73
C SER A 484 -38.24 44.77 -14.72
N CYS A 485 -39.40 44.17 -14.95
CA CYS A 485 -39.55 42.98 -15.79
C CYS A 485 -40.72 43.13 -16.77
N LEU A 486 -40.64 42.46 -17.93
CA LEU A 486 -41.82 42.22 -18.76
C LEU A 486 -42.68 41.17 -18.04
N LYS A 487 -43.92 41.50 -17.69
CA LYS A 487 -44.89 40.55 -17.15
C LYS A 487 -45.85 40.06 -18.22
N ILE A 488 -46.16 38.77 -18.14
CA ILE A 488 -47.18 38.12 -18.96
C ILE A 488 -48.22 37.51 -18.03
N TYR A 489 -49.51 37.74 -18.31
CA TYR A 489 -50.58 37.06 -17.60
C TYR A 489 -50.70 35.63 -18.13
N THR A 490 -50.27 34.64 -17.34
CA THR A 490 -50.15 33.25 -17.79
C THR A 490 -50.30 32.28 -16.63
N THR A 491 -50.30 31.00 -16.94
CA THR A 491 -50.26 29.87 -16.00
C THR A 491 -48.82 29.34 -15.87
N THR A 492 -48.48 28.83 -14.69
CA THR A 492 -47.25 28.06 -14.41
C THR A 492 -47.55 26.60 -14.05
N ASP A 493 -48.81 26.20 -14.12
CA ASP A 493 -49.36 24.94 -13.63
C ASP A 493 -50.30 24.28 -14.65
N ASN A 494 -49.97 24.40 -15.94
CA ASN A 494 -50.72 23.82 -17.06
C ASN A 494 -52.21 24.20 -17.11
N GLY A 495 -52.52 25.46 -16.83
CA GLY A 495 -53.86 26.05 -16.93
C GLY A 495 -54.67 25.99 -15.65
N GLY A 496 -54.08 25.56 -14.52
CA GLY A 496 -54.77 25.49 -13.23
C GLY A 496 -55.04 26.86 -12.62
N THR A 497 -54.06 27.76 -12.66
CA THR A 497 -54.15 29.10 -12.11
C THR A 497 -53.48 30.13 -13.02
N TYR A 498 -54.08 31.31 -13.10
CA TYR A 498 -53.61 32.41 -13.94
C TYR A 498 -53.19 33.60 -13.09
N SER A 499 -52.02 34.14 -13.38
CA SER A 499 -51.49 35.30 -12.67
C SER A 499 -50.44 36.03 -13.50
N TRP A 500 -50.07 37.25 -13.09
CA TRP A 500 -49.04 38.04 -13.74
C TRP A 500 -47.64 37.53 -13.37
N GLN A 501 -46.93 36.95 -14.32
CA GLN A 501 -45.61 36.35 -14.15
C GLN A 501 -44.53 37.21 -14.79
N CYS A 502 -43.41 37.44 -14.10
CA CYS A 502 -42.23 38.02 -14.76
C CYS A 502 -41.67 37.03 -15.77
N PHE A 503 -41.55 37.45 -17.02
CA PHE A 503 -40.93 36.68 -18.09
C PHE A 503 -39.42 36.90 -18.08
N ASN A 504 -38.77 36.41 -17.01
CA ASN A 504 -37.33 36.59 -16.74
C ASN A 504 -36.54 35.26 -16.75
N THR A 505 -37.25 34.13 -16.83
CA THR A 505 -36.63 32.80 -16.89
C THR A 505 -36.53 32.38 -18.35
N GLN A 506 -35.30 32.27 -18.85
CA GLN A 506 -35.06 31.87 -20.23
C GLN A 506 -35.38 30.38 -20.39
N THR A 507 -36.39 30.06 -21.20
CA THR A 507 -36.78 28.66 -21.45
C THR A 507 -35.77 28.00 -22.37
N CYS A 508 -34.84 27.24 -21.80
CA CYS A 508 -34.21 26.07 -22.42
C CYS A 508 -33.99 25.04 -21.30
N PRO A 509 -34.73 23.93 -21.32
CA PRO A 509 -34.02 22.68 -21.48
C PRO A 509 -34.86 21.68 -22.29
N ASP A 510 -34.50 21.45 -23.55
CA ASP A 510 -34.49 20.05 -23.97
C ASP A 510 -33.10 19.59 -23.54
N ALA A 511 -33.04 18.88 -22.41
CA ALA A 511 -31.83 18.13 -22.05
C ALA A 511 -31.38 17.39 -23.32
N ILE A 512 -30.10 17.50 -23.69
CA ILE A 512 -29.52 16.52 -24.61
C ILE A 512 -29.97 15.17 -24.05
N PRO A 513 -30.68 14.32 -24.82
CA PRO A 513 -31.20 13.08 -24.26
C PRO A 513 -30.00 12.37 -23.64
N ILE A 514 -30.01 12.21 -22.32
CA ILE A 514 -28.93 11.53 -21.64
C ILE A 514 -29.02 10.10 -22.12
N GLY A 515 -27.90 9.53 -22.60
CA GLY A 515 -27.85 8.13 -22.95
C GLY A 515 -28.44 7.32 -21.79
N ALA A 516 -29.48 6.53 -22.07
CA ALA A 516 -30.17 5.71 -21.08
C ALA A 516 -30.34 4.29 -21.62
N VAL A 517 -30.23 3.31 -20.74
CA VAL A 517 -30.50 1.90 -21.02
C VAL A 517 -31.45 1.35 -19.97
N THR A 518 -32.27 0.37 -20.35
CA THR A 518 -33.20 -0.29 -19.41
C THR A 518 -32.54 -1.42 -18.62
N GLY A 519 -31.42 -1.95 -19.09
CA GLY A 519 -30.70 -3.05 -18.46
C GLY A 519 -29.25 -3.13 -18.93
N ILE A 520 -28.36 -3.53 -18.03
CA ILE A 520 -26.94 -3.79 -18.30
C ILE A 520 -26.56 -5.14 -17.67
N ASN A 521 -25.84 -5.98 -18.42
CA ASN A 521 -25.54 -7.35 -18.01
C ASN A 521 -24.03 -7.57 -17.80
N CYS A 522 -23.50 -7.10 -16.66
CA CYS A 522 -22.11 -7.35 -16.28
C CYS A 522 -21.80 -8.84 -16.05
N ASN A 523 -22.75 -9.62 -15.51
CA ASN A 523 -22.53 -11.03 -15.20
C ASN A 523 -22.40 -11.91 -16.45
N GLY A 524 -23.07 -11.52 -17.54
CA GLY A 524 -22.95 -12.16 -18.86
C GLY A 524 -21.91 -11.51 -19.76
N ALA A 525 -20.95 -10.76 -19.21
CA ALA A 525 -19.90 -10.13 -20.00
C ALA A 525 -19.00 -11.15 -20.69
N THR A 526 -18.71 -10.95 -21.97
CA THR A 526 -17.69 -11.73 -22.69
C THR A 526 -16.32 -11.17 -22.33
N ASN A 527 -15.50 -11.98 -21.65
CA ASN A 527 -14.16 -11.59 -21.21
C ASN A 527 -13.10 -12.10 -22.19
N ASN A 528 -12.36 -11.17 -22.79
CA ASN A 528 -11.26 -11.48 -23.70
C ASN A 528 -9.91 -11.22 -23.00
N GLY A 529 -8.93 -12.09 -23.27
CA GLY A 529 -7.61 -12.05 -22.64
C GLY A 529 -7.57 -12.61 -21.21
N ILE A 530 -6.38 -12.99 -20.76
CA ILE A 530 -6.14 -13.52 -19.42
C ILE A 530 -5.42 -12.46 -18.60
N LEU A 531 -5.80 -12.31 -17.33
CA LEU A 531 -5.12 -11.47 -16.36
C LEU A 531 -4.29 -12.35 -15.45
N VAL A 532 -3.02 -12.01 -15.26
CA VAL A 532 -2.08 -12.76 -14.41
C VAL A 532 -1.40 -11.79 -13.46
N SER A 533 -1.38 -12.13 -12.17
CA SER A 533 -0.69 -11.37 -11.11
C SER A 533 0.72 -10.96 -11.56
N GLY A 534 1.11 -9.72 -11.30
CA GLY A 534 2.43 -9.18 -11.63
C GLY A 534 2.73 -9.03 -13.13
N THR A 535 1.82 -9.41 -14.03
CA THR A 535 1.99 -9.31 -15.49
C THR A 535 1.13 -8.18 -16.05
N THR A 536 1.74 -7.29 -16.82
CA THR A 536 1.01 -6.19 -17.47
C THR A 536 -0.08 -6.73 -18.40
N ALA A 537 -1.32 -6.31 -18.17
CA ALA A 537 -2.47 -6.63 -19.01
C ALA A 537 -2.31 -5.99 -20.40
N SER A 538 -2.27 -6.82 -21.44
CA SER A 538 -2.15 -6.41 -22.83
C SER A 538 -3.22 -7.10 -23.67
N GLY A 539 -3.94 -6.33 -24.49
CA GLY A 539 -5.04 -6.85 -25.34
C GLY A 539 -6.27 -7.36 -24.58
N VAL A 540 -6.38 -7.07 -23.28
CA VAL A 540 -7.48 -7.53 -22.43
C VAL A 540 -8.67 -6.58 -22.56
N ASN A 541 -9.87 -7.14 -22.74
CA ASN A 541 -11.11 -6.34 -22.73
C ASN A 541 -12.31 -7.17 -22.23
N SER A 542 -13.37 -6.48 -21.84
CA SER A 542 -14.67 -7.08 -21.50
C SER A 542 -15.77 -6.41 -22.31
N VAL A 543 -16.60 -7.23 -22.96
CA VAL A 543 -17.75 -6.77 -23.74
C VAL A 543 -19.02 -7.04 -22.95
N ILE A 544 -19.73 -5.97 -22.59
CA ILE A 544 -20.92 -5.99 -21.72
C ILE A 544 -22.13 -5.66 -22.58
N SER A 545 -23.16 -6.50 -22.53
CA SER A 545 -24.42 -6.25 -23.25
C SER A 545 -25.36 -5.36 -22.45
N TYR A 546 -26.15 -4.55 -23.15
CA TYR A 546 -27.25 -3.76 -22.60
C TYR A 546 -28.50 -3.84 -23.49
N THR A 547 -29.65 -3.48 -22.91
CA THR A 547 -30.96 -3.44 -23.57
C THR A 547 -31.66 -2.08 -23.40
N GLY A 548 -32.53 -1.73 -24.35
CA GLY A 548 -33.36 -0.51 -24.27
C GLY A 548 -32.59 0.81 -24.32
N GLY A 549 -31.47 0.82 -25.03
CA GLY A 549 -30.73 2.04 -25.36
C GLY A 549 -31.59 3.03 -26.15
N ASN A 550 -31.45 4.31 -25.85
CA ASN A 550 -32.25 5.39 -26.44
C ASN A 550 -31.58 6.12 -27.62
N GLY A 551 -30.47 5.59 -28.16
CA GLY A 551 -29.74 6.22 -29.28
C GLY A 551 -28.81 7.37 -28.90
N ALA A 552 -28.83 7.79 -27.63
CA ALA A 552 -28.17 9.02 -27.19
C ALA A 552 -26.77 8.79 -26.60
N ALA A 553 -26.03 9.88 -26.43
CA ALA A 553 -24.61 9.84 -26.07
C ALA A 553 -24.37 9.45 -24.60
N TYR A 554 -23.29 8.71 -24.36
CA TYR A 554 -22.70 8.45 -23.04
C TYR A 554 -21.25 8.91 -23.01
N SER A 555 -20.80 9.36 -21.83
CA SER A 555 -19.40 9.73 -21.59
C SER A 555 -18.52 8.50 -21.43
N GLY A 556 -17.24 8.63 -21.78
CA GLY A 556 -16.25 7.60 -21.48
C GLY A 556 -16.06 7.41 -19.98
N GLN A 557 -15.53 6.25 -19.59
CA GLN A 557 -15.26 5.89 -18.19
C GLN A 557 -13.81 5.43 -18.03
N VAL A 558 -13.25 5.69 -16.86
CA VAL A 558 -11.96 5.15 -16.40
C VAL A 558 -12.17 4.65 -14.99
N LEU A 559 -12.09 3.34 -14.80
CA LEU A 559 -12.49 2.67 -13.56
C LEU A 559 -11.30 1.88 -13.01
N ALA A 560 -10.85 2.19 -11.80
CA ALA A 560 -9.85 1.39 -11.10
C ALA A 560 -10.48 0.10 -10.56
N SER A 561 -9.71 -0.99 -10.55
CA SER A 561 -10.15 -2.25 -9.96
C SER A 561 -10.12 -2.22 -8.43
N THR A 562 -11.09 -2.91 -7.82
CA THR A 562 -11.16 -3.24 -6.39
C THR A 562 -11.04 -4.75 -6.19
N GLY A 563 -10.75 -5.21 -4.97
CA GLY A 563 -10.39 -6.61 -4.72
C GLY A 563 -8.92 -6.86 -5.10
N VAL A 564 -8.67 -7.17 -6.36
CA VAL A 564 -7.31 -7.11 -6.95
C VAL A 564 -7.09 -5.71 -7.53
N THR A 565 -6.09 -4.99 -7.03
CA THR A 565 -5.77 -3.61 -7.46
C THR A 565 -4.68 -3.57 -8.54
N GLY A 566 -4.48 -2.41 -9.18
CA GLY A 566 -3.45 -2.24 -10.22
C GLY A 566 -3.96 -2.41 -11.66
N LEU A 567 -5.26 -2.66 -11.84
CA LEU A 567 -5.92 -2.68 -13.16
C LEU A 567 -6.84 -1.47 -13.34
N THR A 568 -6.97 -1.04 -14.58
CA THR A 568 -7.88 0.05 -15.00
C THR A 568 -8.72 -0.42 -16.18
N ALA A 569 -10.05 -0.31 -16.06
CA ALA A 569 -10.99 -0.55 -17.14
C ALA A 569 -11.42 0.79 -17.77
N THR A 570 -11.25 0.93 -19.07
CA THR A 570 -11.54 2.16 -19.82
C THR A 570 -12.59 1.92 -20.90
N LEU A 571 -13.63 2.76 -20.91
CA LEU A 571 -14.64 2.84 -21.96
C LEU A 571 -14.49 4.18 -22.68
N ALA A 572 -14.39 4.17 -24.01
CA ALA A 572 -14.41 5.40 -24.80
C ALA A 572 -15.82 6.01 -24.83
N ALA A 573 -15.93 7.34 -24.94
CA ALA A 573 -17.24 7.99 -25.13
C ALA A 573 -17.89 7.55 -26.45
N GLY A 574 -19.22 7.49 -26.49
CA GLY A 574 -19.96 7.02 -27.65
C GLY A 574 -21.46 7.25 -27.51
N ASN A 575 -22.24 6.54 -28.33
CA ASN A 575 -23.69 6.55 -28.28
C ASN A 575 -24.22 5.16 -27.96
N PHE A 576 -25.30 5.08 -27.18
CA PHE A 576 -26.07 3.84 -27.10
C PHE A 576 -26.73 3.59 -28.47
N ALA A 577 -26.84 2.32 -28.85
CA ALA A 577 -27.71 1.92 -29.94
C ALA A 577 -29.18 2.11 -29.51
N SER A 578 -30.07 2.37 -30.46
CA SER A 578 -31.51 2.29 -30.22
C SER A 578 -31.90 0.82 -30.04
N GLY A 579 -32.34 0.42 -28.84
CA GLY A 579 -32.60 -0.97 -28.49
C GLY A 579 -31.40 -1.66 -27.82
N SER A 580 -31.02 -2.85 -28.25
CA SER A 580 -29.92 -3.61 -27.62
C SER A 580 -28.57 -3.29 -28.24
N GLY A 581 -27.50 -3.34 -27.43
CA GLY A 581 -26.14 -3.11 -27.89
C GLY A 581 -25.08 -3.58 -26.90
N THR A 582 -23.83 -3.18 -27.12
CA THR A 582 -22.69 -3.57 -26.29
C THR A 582 -21.79 -2.40 -25.93
N LEU A 583 -21.09 -2.52 -24.80
CA LEU A 583 -20.03 -1.63 -24.33
C LEU A 583 -18.74 -2.44 -24.20
N THR A 584 -17.64 -1.94 -24.74
CA THR A 584 -16.33 -2.60 -24.66
C THR A 584 -15.41 -1.83 -23.73
N TYR A 585 -15.08 -2.45 -22.59
CA TYR A 585 -14.10 -1.93 -21.64
C TYR A 585 -12.73 -2.53 -21.93
N VAL A 586 -11.74 -1.71 -22.25
CA VAL A 586 -10.34 -2.13 -22.38
C VAL A 586 -9.70 -2.14 -21.01
N ILE A 587 -9.05 -3.24 -20.63
CA ILE A 587 -8.44 -3.42 -19.31
C ILE A 587 -6.92 -3.37 -19.45
N THR A 588 -6.28 -2.43 -18.73
CA THR A 588 -4.83 -2.23 -18.72
C THR A 588 -4.30 -2.20 -17.29
N GLY A 589 -2.98 -2.13 -17.13
CA GLY A 589 -2.30 -2.09 -15.81
C GLY A 589 -1.67 -3.44 -15.43
N THR A 590 -1.11 -3.51 -14.23
CA THR A 590 -0.44 -4.70 -13.70
C THR A 590 -1.10 -5.07 -12.38
N PRO A 591 -1.82 -6.19 -12.29
CA PRO A 591 -2.51 -6.56 -11.07
C PRO A 591 -1.49 -6.93 -9.99
N ASN A 592 -1.69 -6.45 -8.77
CA ASN A 592 -0.74 -6.65 -7.67
C ASN A 592 -0.85 -8.02 -6.99
N SER A 593 -1.96 -8.73 -7.18
CA SER A 593 -2.19 -10.06 -6.63
C SER A 593 -3.06 -10.90 -7.59
N SER A 594 -3.22 -12.19 -7.28
CA SER A 594 -4.27 -13.01 -7.87
C SER A 594 -5.61 -12.84 -7.12
N GLY A 595 -6.71 -13.30 -7.70
CA GLY A 595 -8.04 -13.22 -7.12
C GLY A 595 -9.07 -12.55 -8.04
N THR A 596 -10.10 -11.94 -7.46
CA THR A 596 -11.16 -11.26 -8.22
C THR A 596 -10.92 -9.75 -8.27
N ALA A 597 -10.72 -9.21 -9.48
CA ALA A 597 -10.77 -7.78 -9.76
C ALA A 597 -12.21 -7.35 -10.07
N SER A 598 -12.69 -6.29 -9.42
CA SER A 598 -14.05 -5.78 -9.57
C SER A 598 -14.06 -4.34 -10.03
N PHE A 599 -14.86 -4.03 -11.06
CA PHE A 599 -15.06 -2.69 -11.61
C PHE A 599 -16.53 -2.30 -11.47
N THR A 600 -16.81 -1.25 -10.70
CA THR A 600 -18.17 -0.72 -10.55
C THR A 600 -18.49 0.17 -11.73
N ILE A 601 -19.46 -0.25 -12.55
CA ILE A 601 -19.90 0.46 -13.75
C ILE A 601 -21.22 1.15 -13.44
N ASN A 602 -21.25 2.47 -13.65
CA ASN A 602 -22.44 3.31 -13.52
C ASN A 602 -22.67 4.03 -14.84
N ILE A 603 -23.57 3.52 -15.70
CA ILE A 603 -23.77 4.07 -17.05
C ILE A 603 -25.21 3.93 -17.51
N GLY A 604 -25.70 4.96 -18.22
CA GLY A 604 -27.04 4.91 -18.82
C GLY A 604 -28.19 4.81 -17.82
N GLY A 605 -28.02 5.31 -16.60
CA GLY A 605 -29.00 5.20 -15.51
C GLY A 605 -28.96 3.87 -14.74
N GLN A 606 -28.08 2.94 -15.12
CA GLN A 606 -27.93 1.62 -14.50
C GLN A 606 -26.58 1.47 -13.81
N SER A 607 -26.53 0.56 -12.83
CA SER A 607 -25.31 0.17 -12.12
C SER A 607 -25.11 -1.34 -12.18
N CYS A 608 -23.89 -1.80 -12.44
CA CYS A 608 -23.49 -3.20 -12.26
C CYS A 608 -22.00 -3.32 -11.94
N VAL A 609 -21.57 -4.49 -11.47
CA VAL A 609 -20.16 -4.77 -11.17
C VAL A 609 -19.62 -5.79 -12.18
N LEU A 610 -18.64 -5.38 -12.99
CA LEU A 610 -17.87 -6.30 -13.82
C LEU A 610 -16.80 -6.96 -12.96
N THR A 611 -16.80 -8.29 -12.88
CA THR A 611 -15.76 -9.06 -12.20
C THR A 611 -14.84 -9.75 -13.20
N ARG A 612 -13.53 -9.72 -12.95
CA ARG A 612 -12.50 -10.42 -13.71
C ARG A 612 -11.64 -11.27 -12.78
N THR A 613 -11.43 -12.52 -13.13
CA THR A 613 -10.47 -13.38 -12.43
C THR A 613 -9.05 -13.03 -12.89
N VAL A 614 -8.17 -12.78 -11.92
CA VAL A 614 -6.74 -12.64 -12.08
C VAL A 614 -6.07 -13.93 -11.61
N ALA A 615 -5.47 -14.66 -12.53
CA ALA A 615 -4.73 -15.88 -12.21
C ALA A 615 -3.45 -15.56 -11.43
N ALA A 616 -3.04 -16.45 -10.53
CA ALA A 616 -1.69 -16.35 -9.95
C ALA A 616 -0.63 -16.56 -11.03
N SER A 617 0.53 -15.91 -10.87
CA SER A 617 1.66 -16.10 -11.76
C SER A 617 2.16 -17.54 -11.69
N ALA A 618 2.59 -18.10 -12.81
CA ALA A 618 3.35 -19.34 -12.80
C ALA A 618 4.73 -19.08 -12.15
N ILE A 619 5.23 -20.04 -11.39
CA ILE A 619 6.55 -19.95 -10.76
C ILE A 619 7.49 -21.01 -11.33
N ASN A 620 8.79 -20.72 -11.37
CA ASN A 620 9.78 -21.79 -11.49
C ASN A 620 9.87 -22.47 -10.12
N VAL A 621 9.34 -23.69 -10.01
CA VAL A 621 9.17 -24.38 -8.73
C VAL A 621 10.54 -24.87 -8.25
N ARG A 622 11.02 -24.31 -7.14
CA ARG A 622 12.32 -24.67 -6.55
C ARG A 622 12.11 -25.69 -5.44
N ILE A 623 12.55 -26.92 -5.69
CA ILE A 623 12.37 -28.07 -4.83
C ILE A 623 13.70 -28.40 -4.17
N ALA A 624 13.73 -28.26 -2.85
CA ALA A 624 14.83 -28.69 -2.01
C ALA A 624 14.64 -30.16 -1.58
N GLN A 625 15.70 -30.96 -1.68
CA GLN A 625 15.73 -32.39 -1.37
C GLN A 625 16.57 -32.62 -0.11
N TYR A 626 16.02 -33.35 0.86
CA TYR A 626 16.76 -33.84 2.01
C TYR A 626 16.72 -35.36 2.02
N GLY A 627 17.85 -35.98 1.68
CA GLY A 627 18.03 -37.43 1.60
C GLY A 627 17.77 -38.04 0.22
N PRO A 628 18.15 -39.33 0.05
CA PRO A 628 17.83 -40.11 -1.14
C PRO A 628 16.33 -40.41 -1.19
N PHE A 629 15.86 -40.92 -2.33
CA PHE A 629 14.45 -41.22 -2.56
C PHE A 629 13.52 -40.02 -2.28
N THR A 630 13.90 -38.87 -2.82
CA THR A 630 13.11 -37.63 -2.79
C THR A 630 12.66 -37.26 -4.20
N ILE A 631 11.58 -36.49 -4.33
CA ILE A 631 11.09 -35.98 -5.61
C ILE A 631 12.22 -35.19 -6.31
N GLY A 632 12.55 -35.65 -7.51
CA GLY A 632 13.60 -35.09 -8.37
C GLY A 632 15.00 -35.67 -8.13
N SER A 633 15.17 -36.60 -7.18
CA SER A 633 16.43 -37.33 -6.99
C SER A 633 16.64 -38.31 -8.16
N ALA A 634 17.79 -38.97 -8.19
CA ALA A 634 18.07 -40.02 -9.17
C ALA A 634 17.16 -41.26 -9.00
N ASP A 635 16.54 -41.42 -7.84
CA ASP A 635 15.69 -42.57 -7.49
C ASP A 635 14.24 -42.43 -8.00
N HIS A 636 13.87 -41.23 -8.45
CA HIS A 636 12.55 -40.93 -9.03
C HIS A 636 12.67 -40.45 -10.50
N PRO A 637 13.35 -41.20 -11.40
CA PRO A 637 13.71 -40.70 -12.72
C PRO A 637 12.47 -40.44 -13.60
N ASN A 638 11.48 -41.33 -13.59
CA ASN A 638 10.28 -41.19 -14.42
C ASN A 638 9.36 -40.07 -13.91
N PHE A 639 9.13 -39.98 -12.59
CA PHE A 639 8.35 -38.88 -12.03
C PHE A 639 9.02 -37.53 -12.29
N LYS A 640 10.36 -37.44 -12.16
CA LYS A 640 11.13 -36.25 -12.56
C LYS A 640 10.96 -35.91 -14.04
N LEU A 641 10.98 -36.91 -14.94
CA LEU A 641 10.72 -36.70 -16.36
C LEU A 641 9.30 -36.16 -16.61
N GLN A 642 8.30 -36.67 -15.92
CA GLN A 642 6.91 -36.20 -16.02
C GLN A 642 6.76 -34.75 -15.51
N LEU A 643 7.48 -34.36 -14.45
CA LEU A 643 7.52 -32.96 -13.97
C LEU A 643 8.16 -32.01 -14.99
N LEU A 644 9.22 -32.45 -15.66
CA LEU A 644 9.94 -31.64 -16.65
C LEU A 644 9.28 -31.62 -18.03
N ASN A 645 8.27 -32.45 -18.28
CA ASN A 645 7.53 -32.46 -19.54
C ASN A 645 6.60 -31.24 -19.63
N THR A 646 6.85 -30.39 -20.63
CA THR A 646 6.10 -29.15 -20.86
C THR A 646 4.63 -29.34 -21.22
N SER A 647 4.26 -30.56 -21.64
CA SER A 647 2.85 -30.93 -21.89
C SER A 647 2.09 -31.19 -20.58
N ASN A 648 2.80 -31.56 -19.51
CA ASN A 648 2.21 -31.77 -18.19
C ASN A 648 2.27 -30.49 -17.35
N TYR A 649 3.42 -29.81 -17.36
CA TYR A 649 3.69 -28.61 -16.56
C TYR A 649 4.29 -27.50 -17.42
N GLY A 650 3.69 -26.32 -17.40
CA GLY A 650 4.16 -25.18 -18.19
C GLY A 650 3.03 -24.30 -18.65
N PRO A 651 3.32 -23.16 -19.31
CA PRO A 651 2.30 -22.22 -19.80
C PRO A 651 1.23 -22.86 -20.70
N SER A 652 1.57 -23.97 -21.37
CA SER A 652 0.69 -24.74 -22.27
C SER A 652 0.45 -26.17 -21.79
N GLY A 653 0.91 -26.53 -20.58
CA GLY A 653 0.76 -27.87 -20.02
C GLY A 653 -0.60 -28.06 -19.34
N THR A 654 -0.91 -29.30 -18.94
CA THR A 654 -2.12 -29.61 -18.17
C THR A 654 -2.20 -28.79 -16.87
N TYR A 655 -1.09 -28.62 -16.16
CA TYR A 655 -0.97 -27.71 -15.02
C TYR A 655 -0.11 -26.49 -15.38
N THR A 656 -0.73 -25.32 -15.35
CA THR A 656 -0.10 -24.06 -15.79
C THR A 656 0.53 -23.25 -14.65
N GLY A 657 0.42 -23.71 -13.40
CA GLY A 657 0.97 -23.01 -12.24
C GLY A 657 2.49 -23.07 -12.10
N ALA A 658 3.16 -23.92 -12.89
CA ALA A 658 4.61 -24.03 -12.94
C ALA A 658 5.12 -23.54 -14.30
N SER A 659 6.18 -22.73 -14.31
CA SER A 659 6.91 -22.36 -15.52
C SER A 659 8.14 -23.24 -15.77
N GLY A 660 8.50 -24.07 -14.79
CA GLY A 660 9.67 -24.95 -14.80
C GLY A 660 9.93 -25.51 -13.39
N PHE A 661 10.93 -26.38 -13.29
CA PHE A 661 11.37 -26.95 -12.02
C PHE A 661 12.88 -26.81 -11.84
N THR A 662 13.30 -26.56 -10.61
CA THR A 662 14.70 -26.62 -10.19
C THR A 662 14.80 -27.50 -8.96
N PHE A 663 15.72 -28.46 -9.00
CA PHE A 663 15.92 -29.40 -7.90
C PHE A 663 17.28 -29.12 -7.25
N THR A 664 17.33 -29.11 -5.93
CA THR A 664 18.57 -28.86 -5.19
C THR A 664 18.66 -29.77 -3.99
N ASP A 665 19.75 -30.52 -3.88
CA ASP A 665 20.07 -31.29 -2.69
C ASP A 665 20.56 -30.36 -1.59
N ILE A 666 19.84 -30.35 -0.46
CA ILE A 666 20.15 -29.56 0.73
C ILE A 666 20.55 -30.43 1.92
N THR A 667 20.78 -31.73 1.72
CA THR A 667 21.07 -32.69 2.80
C THR A 667 22.24 -32.22 3.67
N SER A 668 23.30 -31.69 3.05
CA SER A 668 24.49 -31.19 3.76
C SER A 668 24.38 -29.72 4.24
N THR A 669 23.37 -28.98 3.79
CA THR A 669 23.24 -27.53 4.05
C THR A 669 22.03 -27.14 4.88
N LEU A 670 21.06 -28.05 5.09
CA LEU A 670 19.86 -27.77 5.88
C LEU A 670 20.21 -27.31 7.29
N GLY A 671 21.24 -27.91 7.91
CA GLY A 671 21.66 -27.59 9.28
C GLY A 671 22.34 -26.23 9.45
N THR A 672 22.76 -25.58 8.36
CA THR A 672 23.46 -24.28 8.38
C THR A 672 22.62 -23.13 7.83
N GLN A 673 21.45 -23.42 7.25
CA GLN A 673 20.55 -22.43 6.68
C GLN A 673 19.40 -22.10 7.64
N THR A 674 19.05 -20.82 7.71
CA THR A 674 17.84 -20.35 8.39
C THR A 674 16.59 -20.64 7.55
N ALA A 675 15.43 -20.73 8.19
CA ALA A 675 14.15 -20.89 7.50
C ALA A 675 13.87 -19.78 6.46
N ALA A 676 14.29 -18.53 6.74
CA ALA A 676 14.15 -17.42 5.82
C ALA A 676 15.03 -17.57 4.57
N GLN A 677 16.28 -18.03 4.73
CA GLN A 677 17.15 -18.34 3.60
C GLN A 677 16.56 -19.49 2.76
N LEU A 678 16.06 -20.54 3.41
CA LEU A 678 15.38 -21.64 2.72
C LEU A 678 14.15 -21.14 1.96
N LYS A 679 13.30 -20.29 2.53
CA LYS A 679 12.11 -19.76 1.85
C LYS A 679 12.46 -18.84 0.68
N SER A 680 13.54 -18.08 0.81
CA SER A 680 14.05 -17.24 -0.28
C SER A 680 14.53 -18.09 -1.46
N ASN A 681 15.05 -19.29 -1.22
CA ASN A 681 15.67 -20.14 -2.23
C ASN A 681 14.76 -21.26 -2.74
N TYR A 682 13.76 -21.68 -1.95
CA TYR A 682 12.94 -22.84 -2.22
C TYR A 682 11.45 -22.58 -1.96
N ASP A 683 10.62 -23.28 -2.71
CA ASP A 683 9.17 -23.23 -2.64
C ASP A 683 8.63 -24.47 -1.94
N ILE A 684 9.26 -25.62 -2.21
CA ILE A 684 8.93 -26.91 -1.61
C ILE A 684 10.20 -27.51 -1.02
N ILE A 685 10.15 -27.98 0.22
CA ILE A 685 11.13 -28.91 0.79
C ILE A 685 10.47 -30.28 0.79
N ASN A 686 11.15 -31.27 0.22
CA ASN A 686 10.71 -32.64 0.28
C ASN A 686 11.80 -33.51 0.93
N THR A 687 11.37 -34.38 1.84
CA THR A 687 12.26 -35.05 2.78
C THR A 687 11.71 -36.42 3.14
N GLY A 688 12.60 -37.36 3.41
CA GLY A 688 12.27 -38.72 3.82
C GLY A 688 13.54 -39.56 3.93
N TYR A 689 13.39 -40.83 4.31
CA TYR A 689 14.45 -41.86 4.38
C TYR A 689 15.61 -41.63 5.38
N LEU A 690 16.10 -40.41 5.55
CA LEU A 690 17.14 -40.06 6.52
C LEU A 690 16.52 -39.50 7.79
N ALA A 691 17.05 -39.96 8.93
CA ALA A 691 16.80 -39.33 10.21
C ALA A 691 17.23 -37.85 10.18
N MET A 692 16.53 -37.03 10.96
CA MET A 692 16.88 -35.63 11.16
C MET A 692 16.86 -35.26 12.62
N THR A 693 17.70 -34.28 12.97
CA THR A 693 17.73 -33.70 14.31
C THR A 693 16.46 -32.87 14.56
N VAL A 694 16.14 -32.66 15.84
CA VAL A 694 15.03 -31.77 16.25
C VAL A 694 15.22 -30.36 15.70
N ALA A 695 16.45 -29.85 15.65
CA ALA A 695 16.75 -28.53 15.10
C ALA A 695 16.45 -28.44 13.59
N GLN A 696 16.85 -29.44 12.81
CA GLN A 696 16.52 -29.50 11.38
C GLN A 696 15.02 -29.60 11.14
N ALA A 697 14.31 -30.43 11.92
CA ALA A 697 12.85 -30.54 11.85
C ALA A 697 12.17 -29.20 12.17
N GLN A 698 12.65 -28.48 13.19
CA GLN A 698 12.16 -27.15 13.54
C GLN A 698 12.40 -26.14 12.41
N THR A 699 13.57 -26.15 11.77
CA THR A 699 13.85 -25.31 10.61
C THR A 699 12.87 -25.55 9.46
N ILE A 700 12.50 -26.80 9.18
CA ILE A 700 11.51 -27.14 8.15
C ILE A 700 10.12 -26.61 8.54
N LYS A 701 9.71 -26.75 9.81
CA LYS A 701 8.45 -26.17 10.31
C LYS A 701 8.43 -24.64 10.16
N ASP A 702 9.52 -23.97 10.48
CA ASP A 702 9.63 -22.52 10.35
C ASP A 702 9.60 -22.08 8.88
N PHE A 703 10.21 -22.85 7.97
CA PHE A 703 10.10 -22.64 6.53
C PHE A 703 8.63 -22.73 6.04
N VAL A 704 7.86 -23.68 6.56
CA VAL A 704 6.42 -23.79 6.26
C VAL A 704 5.64 -22.60 6.82
N ASN A 705 5.96 -22.15 8.04
CA ASN A 705 5.33 -20.97 8.65
C ASN A 705 5.58 -19.69 7.83
N LEU A 706 6.73 -19.59 7.15
CA LEU A 706 7.05 -18.53 6.19
C LEU A 706 6.40 -18.72 4.82
N GLY A 707 5.57 -19.76 4.66
CA GLY A 707 4.75 -20.01 3.48
C GLY A 707 5.30 -21.05 2.51
N GLY A 708 6.40 -21.72 2.84
CA GLY A 708 6.90 -22.88 2.09
C GLY A 708 6.01 -24.12 2.26
N VAL A 709 6.24 -25.15 1.45
CA VAL A 709 5.50 -26.42 1.52
C VAL A 709 6.44 -27.56 1.86
N ALA A 710 6.06 -28.41 2.80
CA ALA A 710 6.79 -29.62 3.16
C ALA A 710 6.06 -30.87 2.65
N ILE A 711 6.77 -31.72 1.90
CA ILE A 711 6.32 -33.06 1.54
C ILE A 711 7.21 -34.07 2.23
N VAL A 712 6.65 -34.86 3.14
CA VAL A 712 7.39 -35.80 4.00
C VAL A 712 7.04 -37.22 3.60
N PHE A 713 8.03 -37.98 3.12
CA PHE A 713 7.91 -39.41 2.84
C PHE A 713 8.34 -40.20 4.06
N LEU A 714 7.44 -41.04 4.55
CA LEU A 714 7.76 -42.04 5.55
C LEU A 714 8.25 -43.32 4.87
N ASP A 715 8.93 -44.14 5.66
CA ASP A 715 9.45 -45.46 5.33
C ASP A 715 9.32 -46.29 6.63
N SER A 716 9.84 -47.51 6.65
CA SER A 716 9.99 -48.34 7.84
C SER A 716 10.57 -47.59 9.04
N THR A 717 10.22 -48.09 10.22
CA THR A 717 10.66 -47.58 11.53
C THR A 717 12.18 -47.49 11.68
N SER A 718 12.95 -48.23 10.87
CA SER A 718 14.41 -48.20 10.84
C SER A 718 15.02 -46.84 10.45
N LYS A 719 14.24 -45.95 9.85
CA LYS A 719 14.71 -44.65 9.35
C LYS A 719 14.57 -43.48 10.33
N ASP A 720 13.91 -43.70 11.47
CA ASP A 720 13.65 -42.72 12.54
C ASP A 720 13.09 -41.37 12.07
N PHE A 721 11.75 -41.27 12.09
CA PHE A 721 11.03 -40.03 11.75
C PHE A 721 10.59 -39.22 12.97
N SER A 722 11.03 -39.58 14.18
CA SER A 722 10.48 -39.03 15.43
C SER A 722 10.52 -37.49 15.48
N SER A 723 11.64 -36.88 15.09
CA SER A 723 11.81 -35.42 15.09
C SER A 723 10.79 -34.71 14.19
N ILE A 724 10.68 -35.11 12.91
CA ILE A 724 9.80 -34.45 11.94
C ILE A 724 8.32 -34.77 12.18
N PHE A 725 8.04 -35.97 12.70
CA PHE A 725 6.70 -36.40 13.07
C PHE A 725 6.18 -35.56 14.26
N ASN A 726 6.98 -35.44 15.32
CA ASN A 726 6.58 -34.71 16.53
C ASN A 726 6.49 -33.20 16.30
N ILE A 727 7.37 -32.61 15.49
CA ILE A 727 7.38 -31.14 15.28
C ILE A 727 6.09 -30.64 14.63
N PHE A 728 5.48 -31.46 13.77
CA PHE A 728 4.19 -31.19 13.12
C PHE A 728 2.98 -31.61 13.96
N GLY A 729 3.20 -32.09 15.19
CA GLY A 729 2.16 -32.27 16.21
C GLY A 729 1.54 -33.65 16.25
N HIS A 730 2.05 -34.61 15.49
CA HIS A 730 1.60 -36.00 15.58
C HIS A 730 1.91 -36.59 16.96
N THR A 731 1.13 -37.59 17.37
CA THR A 731 1.31 -38.27 18.66
C THR A 731 1.82 -39.70 18.48
N GLY A 732 2.63 -40.16 19.43
CA GLY A 732 3.26 -41.49 19.38
C GLY A 732 4.39 -41.56 18.35
N THR A 733 4.64 -42.75 17.81
CA THR A 733 5.69 -43.01 16.81
C THR A 733 5.08 -43.58 15.54
N SER A 734 5.75 -43.43 14.40
CA SER A 734 5.40 -44.19 13.20
C SER A 734 5.66 -45.69 13.41
N GLY A 735 4.93 -46.53 12.68
CA GLY A 735 5.12 -47.99 12.61
C GLY A 735 5.51 -48.45 11.20
N ASP A 736 5.52 -49.76 10.97
CA ASP A 736 5.70 -50.35 9.64
C ASP A 736 4.34 -50.61 8.96
N GLY A 737 4.22 -50.23 7.69
CA GLY A 737 2.97 -50.13 6.93
C GLY A 737 2.72 -51.23 5.92
N GLN A 738 1.80 -50.97 4.99
CA GLN A 738 1.44 -51.85 3.88
C GLN A 738 1.76 -51.22 2.53
N GLN A 739 2.06 -52.08 1.56
CA GLN A 739 2.41 -51.65 0.22
C GLN A 739 1.22 -51.06 -0.53
N LEU A 740 0.00 -51.56 -0.28
CA LEU A 740 -1.19 -51.18 -1.04
C LEU A 740 -2.10 -50.25 -0.24
N ALA A 741 -2.55 -49.18 -0.90
CA ALA A 741 -3.50 -48.22 -0.39
C ALA A 741 -4.56 -47.88 -1.44
N THR A 742 -5.59 -47.17 -1.00
CA THR A 742 -6.65 -46.65 -1.88
C THR A 742 -6.88 -45.18 -1.56
N ALA A 743 -7.00 -44.35 -2.59
CA ALA A 743 -7.38 -42.96 -2.45
C ALA A 743 -8.80 -42.83 -1.88
N SER A 744 -9.06 -41.76 -1.14
CA SER A 744 -10.39 -41.49 -0.59
C SER A 744 -11.44 -41.41 -1.70
N SER A 745 -12.64 -41.90 -1.41
CA SER A 745 -13.79 -41.85 -2.32
C SER A 745 -14.53 -40.51 -2.27
N THR A 746 -14.24 -39.67 -1.27
CA THR A 746 -14.93 -38.39 -1.04
C THR A 746 -14.00 -37.19 -0.98
N GLU A 747 -12.69 -37.41 -0.87
CA GLU A 747 -11.71 -36.35 -0.65
C GLU A 747 -10.51 -36.46 -1.60
N SER A 748 -10.13 -35.33 -2.20
CA SER A 748 -8.96 -35.21 -3.06
C SER A 748 -8.18 -33.93 -2.76
N LEU A 749 -6.96 -33.85 -3.29
CA LEU A 749 -6.12 -32.66 -3.21
C LEU A 749 -6.40 -31.69 -4.35
N SER A 750 -6.39 -32.18 -5.59
CA SER A 750 -6.79 -31.44 -6.79
C SER A 750 -7.33 -32.40 -7.86
N SER A 751 -7.72 -31.85 -9.02
CA SER A 751 -8.20 -32.62 -10.17
C SER A 751 -7.62 -32.17 -11.52
N TYR A 752 -6.48 -31.48 -11.51
CA TYR A 752 -5.82 -30.97 -12.72
C TYR A 752 -5.53 -32.07 -13.75
N PHE A 753 -5.11 -33.24 -13.28
CA PHE A 753 -4.81 -34.41 -14.12
C PHE A 753 -5.98 -35.41 -14.17
N GLY A 754 -7.19 -34.96 -13.84
CA GLY A 754 -8.40 -35.77 -13.82
C GLY A 754 -8.82 -36.22 -12.42
N ASN A 755 -9.92 -36.97 -12.36
CA ASN A 755 -10.48 -37.51 -11.12
C ASN A 755 -9.63 -38.68 -10.62
N THR A 756 -9.24 -38.63 -9.35
CA THR A 756 -8.42 -39.65 -8.69
C THR A 756 -9.05 -40.15 -7.38
N LEU A 757 -10.37 -40.00 -7.23
CA LEU A 757 -11.11 -40.56 -6.08
C LEU A 757 -11.19 -42.10 -6.21
N GLY A 758 -10.94 -42.81 -5.12
CA GLY A 758 -11.06 -44.27 -5.06
C GLY A 758 -10.04 -45.06 -5.88
N VAL A 759 -9.00 -44.42 -6.42
CA VAL A 759 -7.98 -45.10 -7.23
C VAL A 759 -7.07 -45.96 -6.34
N ALA A 760 -6.65 -47.11 -6.87
CA ALA A 760 -5.68 -47.97 -6.21
C ALA A 760 -4.28 -47.34 -6.26
N LEU A 761 -3.56 -47.41 -5.15
CA LEU A 761 -2.22 -46.87 -4.99
C LEU A 761 -1.26 -47.95 -4.50
N SER A 762 -0.02 -47.92 -4.97
CA SER A 762 1.05 -48.82 -4.55
C SER A 762 2.28 -48.04 -4.12
N GLY A 763 2.82 -48.39 -2.96
CA GLY A 763 4.20 -48.10 -2.54
C GLY A 763 5.17 -49.19 -2.99
N SER A 764 6.36 -49.24 -2.38
CA SER A 764 7.44 -50.18 -2.70
C SER A 764 8.31 -50.54 -1.49
N ASP A 765 8.63 -51.83 -1.37
CA ASP A 765 9.57 -52.41 -0.38
C ASP A 765 9.19 -52.22 1.10
N THR A 766 9.50 -51.05 1.69
CA THR A 766 9.41 -50.75 3.11
C THR A 766 8.59 -49.50 3.36
N MET A 767 7.52 -49.62 4.14
CA MET A 767 6.51 -48.55 4.26
C MET A 767 6.40 -48.05 5.70
N GLY A 768 6.14 -46.76 5.87
CA GLY A 768 5.75 -46.18 7.15
C GLY A 768 4.25 -46.34 7.41
N ARG A 769 3.88 -46.44 8.69
CA ARG A 769 2.47 -46.46 9.13
C ARG A 769 2.19 -45.38 10.15
N VAL A 770 1.07 -44.71 9.94
CA VAL A 770 0.44 -43.79 10.90
C VAL A 770 -1.05 -44.10 10.93
N ILE A 771 -1.67 -44.10 12.10
CA ILE A 771 -3.12 -44.29 12.26
C ILE A 771 -3.83 -42.97 12.57
N SER A 772 -5.14 -42.93 12.34
CA SER A 772 -5.95 -41.70 12.47
C SER A 772 -5.87 -41.03 13.84
N SER A 773 -5.77 -41.81 14.92
CA SER A 773 -5.65 -41.27 16.29
C SER A 773 -4.33 -40.53 16.54
N GLN A 774 -3.33 -40.69 15.67
CA GLN A 774 -2.04 -40.03 15.79
C GLN A 774 -2.00 -38.67 15.10
N LEU A 775 -2.99 -38.35 14.25
CA LEU A 775 -2.98 -37.14 13.45
C LEU A 775 -3.37 -35.91 14.28
N PRO A 776 -2.74 -34.74 14.03
CA PRO A 776 -3.19 -33.47 14.59
C PRO A 776 -4.64 -33.15 14.20
N ALA A 777 -5.34 -32.41 15.06
CA ALA A 777 -6.70 -31.95 14.79
C ALA A 777 -6.78 -31.13 13.49
N GLY A 778 -7.82 -31.37 12.68
CA GLY A 778 -8.01 -30.70 11.38
C GLY A 778 -7.17 -31.25 10.23
N SER A 779 -6.47 -32.37 10.43
CA SER A 779 -5.79 -33.09 9.34
C SER A 779 -6.79 -33.70 8.37
N ARG A 780 -6.44 -33.73 7.08
CA ARG A 780 -7.28 -34.28 5.99
C ARG A 780 -6.70 -35.58 5.48
N ILE A 781 -7.50 -36.64 5.40
CA ILE A 781 -7.07 -37.97 4.97
C ILE A 781 -7.38 -38.15 3.49
N ILE A 782 -6.34 -38.32 2.68
CA ILE A 782 -6.44 -38.39 1.22
C ILE A 782 -6.36 -39.82 0.71
N ALA A 783 -5.66 -40.71 1.42
CA ALA A 783 -5.58 -42.13 1.11
C ALA A 783 -5.37 -42.96 2.37
N THR A 784 -5.82 -44.21 2.35
CA THR A 784 -5.70 -45.18 3.45
C THR A 784 -5.17 -46.52 2.95
N GLU A 785 -4.40 -47.23 3.77
CA GLU A 785 -3.95 -48.59 3.48
C GLU A 785 -5.15 -49.53 3.28
N ASN A 786 -5.04 -50.48 2.35
CA ASN A 786 -6.13 -51.42 2.05
C ASN A 786 -6.41 -52.37 3.22
N THR A 787 -5.38 -52.66 4.02
CA THR A 787 -5.44 -53.54 5.20
C THR A 787 -4.66 -52.90 6.36
N GLY A 788 -5.04 -53.22 7.59
CA GLY A 788 -4.34 -52.74 8.79
C GLY A 788 -4.68 -51.32 9.25
N GLY A 789 -5.50 -50.57 8.50
CA GLY A 789 -6.11 -49.31 8.95
C GLY A 789 -5.17 -48.10 9.04
N GLY A 790 -3.98 -48.19 8.43
CA GLY A 790 -3.04 -47.09 8.33
C GLY A 790 -3.50 -46.01 7.34
N ILE A 791 -2.94 -44.83 7.49
CA ILE A 791 -3.14 -43.68 6.61
C ILE A 791 -1.97 -43.59 5.65
N ALA A 792 -2.32 -43.50 4.37
CA ALA A 792 -1.38 -43.47 3.28
C ALA A 792 -0.94 -42.03 2.97
N VAL A 793 -1.88 -41.14 2.67
CA VAL A 793 -1.57 -39.73 2.35
C VAL A 793 -2.47 -38.82 3.16
N TRP A 794 -1.90 -37.80 3.77
CA TRP A 794 -2.67 -36.81 4.52
C TRP A 794 -2.02 -35.44 4.51
N THR A 795 -2.84 -34.42 4.76
CA THR A 795 -2.35 -33.07 5.08
C THR A 795 -2.50 -32.80 6.56
N VAL A 796 -1.56 -32.06 7.15
CA VAL A 796 -1.56 -31.75 8.58
C VAL A 796 -2.44 -30.53 8.87
N GLY A 797 -3.32 -30.66 9.86
CA GLY A 797 -4.17 -29.57 10.33
C GLY A 797 -3.37 -28.39 10.90
N GLY A 798 -3.90 -27.17 10.76
CA GLY A 798 -3.25 -25.95 11.26
C GLY A 798 -2.21 -25.32 10.32
N TYR A 799 -1.90 -25.95 9.18
CA TYR A 799 -0.89 -25.45 8.21
C TYR A 799 -1.49 -25.10 6.83
N ASN A 800 -2.80 -24.92 6.71
CA ASN A 800 -3.50 -24.61 5.45
C ASN A 800 -3.14 -25.57 4.29
N GLY A 801 -2.85 -26.84 4.60
CA GLY A 801 -2.48 -27.86 3.62
C GLY A 801 -1.03 -27.84 3.15
N LYS A 802 -0.16 -27.02 3.75
CA LYS A 802 1.25 -26.88 3.36
C LYS A 802 2.17 -27.99 3.87
N VAL A 803 1.66 -28.91 4.68
CA VAL A 803 2.42 -30.06 5.19
C VAL A 803 1.69 -31.31 4.74
N ILE A 804 2.34 -32.07 3.85
CA ILE A 804 1.80 -33.28 3.23
C ILE A 804 2.70 -34.43 3.66
N PHE A 805 2.10 -35.46 4.24
CA PHE A 805 2.80 -36.69 4.54
C PHE A 805 2.32 -37.79 3.59
N VAL A 806 3.27 -38.63 3.20
CA VAL A 806 3.07 -39.79 2.34
C VAL A 806 3.73 -40.97 3.05
N TRP A 807 3.00 -42.07 3.16
CA TRP A 807 3.43 -43.24 3.93
C TRP A 807 4.63 -43.99 3.35
N ASP A 808 4.90 -43.76 2.06
CA ASP A 808 5.93 -44.44 1.30
C ASP A 808 6.37 -43.56 0.12
N GLU A 809 7.66 -43.37 -0.07
CA GLU A 809 8.20 -42.68 -1.25
C GLU A 809 7.97 -43.46 -2.54
N GLY A 810 7.80 -44.78 -2.44
CA GLY A 810 7.55 -45.66 -3.57
C GLY A 810 6.29 -45.34 -4.37
N LEU A 811 5.36 -44.59 -3.77
CA LEU A 811 4.20 -44.01 -4.47
C LEU A 811 4.61 -43.21 -5.73
N PHE A 812 5.79 -42.59 -5.71
CA PHE A 812 6.34 -41.76 -6.80
C PHE A 812 7.30 -42.53 -7.72
N ARG A 813 7.54 -43.84 -7.50
CA ARG A 813 8.44 -44.66 -8.34
C ARG A 813 7.78 -45.87 -8.98
N ASN A 814 6.81 -46.51 -8.33
CA ASN A 814 6.26 -47.80 -8.77
C ASN A 814 4.72 -47.80 -8.78
N PRO A 815 4.03 -47.91 -9.95
CA PRO A 815 4.55 -48.13 -11.31
C PRO A 815 4.60 -46.85 -12.16
N ILE A 816 5.44 -45.86 -11.79
CA ILE A 816 5.57 -44.62 -12.57
C ILE A 816 6.50 -44.85 -13.78
N SER A 817 6.06 -44.51 -14.99
CA SER A 817 6.84 -44.80 -16.20
C SER A 817 6.76 -43.73 -17.30
N GLY A 818 7.82 -43.62 -18.10
CA GLY A 818 7.85 -42.68 -19.23
C GLY A 818 7.75 -41.21 -18.82
N ALA A 819 7.32 -40.37 -19.77
CA ALA A 819 7.19 -38.91 -19.58
C ALA A 819 5.73 -38.42 -19.62
N ASN A 820 4.79 -39.30 -19.96
CA ASN A 820 3.35 -38.99 -19.99
C ASN A 820 2.72 -39.35 -18.65
N ILE A 821 1.61 -38.72 -18.33
CA ILE A 821 0.78 -39.04 -17.17
C ILE A 821 -0.44 -39.79 -17.70
N ASP A 822 -0.44 -41.12 -17.58
CA ASP A 822 -1.47 -41.95 -18.22
C ASP A 822 -2.15 -42.94 -17.26
N THR A 823 -1.47 -43.35 -16.20
CA THR A 823 -2.06 -44.20 -15.15
C THR A 823 -2.80 -43.41 -14.08
N ASP A 824 -3.70 -44.06 -13.35
CA ASP A 824 -4.47 -43.41 -12.28
C ASP A 824 -3.59 -43.04 -11.06
N GLN A 825 -2.55 -43.83 -10.77
CA GLN A 825 -1.56 -43.48 -9.74
C GLN A 825 -0.74 -42.26 -10.15
N GLU A 826 -0.28 -42.18 -11.41
CA GLU A 826 0.43 -40.99 -11.92
C GLU A 826 -0.46 -39.74 -11.79
N LYS A 827 -1.72 -39.80 -12.23
CA LYS A 827 -2.66 -38.68 -12.05
C LYS A 827 -2.79 -38.30 -10.58
N PHE A 828 -2.84 -39.27 -9.66
CA PHE A 828 -2.94 -39.02 -8.22
C PHE A 828 -1.72 -38.27 -7.68
N VAL A 829 -0.50 -38.73 -7.97
CA VAL A 829 0.73 -38.06 -7.49
C VAL A 829 0.95 -36.70 -8.14
N HIS A 830 0.50 -36.53 -9.39
CA HIS A 830 0.55 -35.25 -10.09
C HIS A 830 -0.52 -34.26 -9.58
N ASN A 831 -1.70 -34.73 -9.16
CA ASN A 831 -2.67 -33.91 -8.43
C ASN A 831 -2.14 -33.49 -7.05
N LEU A 832 -1.45 -34.38 -6.32
CA LEU A 832 -0.76 -34.01 -5.09
C LEU A 832 0.29 -32.93 -5.33
N MET A 833 1.10 -33.08 -6.39
CA MET A 833 2.14 -32.10 -6.72
C MET A 833 1.57 -30.75 -7.15
N ALA A 834 0.55 -30.75 -8.01
CA ALA A 834 -0.15 -29.52 -8.41
C ALA A 834 -0.73 -28.78 -7.19
N TYR A 835 -1.36 -29.52 -6.26
CA TYR A 835 -1.83 -28.98 -4.99
C TYR A 835 -0.69 -28.36 -4.16
N ALA A 836 0.45 -29.05 -4.03
CA ALA A 836 1.61 -28.53 -3.30
C ALA A 836 2.14 -27.23 -3.94
N ILE A 837 2.19 -27.16 -5.27
CA ILE A 837 2.62 -25.95 -5.99
C ILE A 837 1.63 -24.80 -5.79
N ASP A 838 0.32 -25.07 -5.83
CA ASP A 838 -0.70 -24.06 -5.54
C ASP A 838 -0.57 -23.52 -4.11
N LYS A 839 -0.31 -24.39 -3.13
CA LYS A 839 -0.05 -23.96 -1.75
C LYS A 839 1.22 -23.11 -1.61
N ALA A 840 2.26 -23.40 -2.38
CA ALA A 840 3.47 -22.58 -2.44
C ALA A 840 3.22 -21.21 -3.11
N ARG A 841 2.25 -21.13 -4.03
CA ARG A 841 1.80 -19.89 -4.71
C ARG A 841 0.77 -19.09 -3.90
N GLY A 842 0.31 -19.63 -2.77
CA GLY A 842 -0.67 -18.98 -1.89
C GLY A 842 -2.14 -19.18 -2.28
N LEU A 843 -2.45 -20.24 -3.02
CA LEU A 843 -3.81 -20.60 -3.48
C LEU A 843 -4.51 -21.63 -2.56
#